data_AF-A0A3S4XBQ9-F1
#
_entry.id   AF-A0A3S4XBQ9-F1
#
_cell.length_a   1.000
_cell.length_b   1.000
_cell.length_c   1.000
_cell.angle_alpha   90.00
_cell.angle_beta   90.00
_cell.angle_gamma   90.00
#
_symmetry.space_group_name_H-M   'P 1'
#
loop_
_entity.id
_entity.type
_entity.pdbx_description
1 polymer ?
#
loop_
_entity_poly.entity_id
_entity_poly.type
_entity_poly.pdbx_seq_one_letter_code
_entity_poly.pdbx_strand_id
1 'polypeptide(L)'
;MTIKRKSIFIVSGLLAAGLTGCDNNDTQITPSNQAELESRNIPTLTVDGLKFKDLNKNGQLDPYEDWRLDSATRARDLTARMNVEEKAGAMMHGTIGLDGAGRVDISAAEEDVNQRFVNTFITRMAGDPQHISADNNALQEMAEKSRLGIPVTISTDPRNHFVNDPNATSVAAGSFSQWPEPLGLAAIDDTALSKTFGDIARQEYRAVGIHMALSPQADLATEPRWGRINGTFGEDNQLAKRQVQAYIEGFQHGDKGLTQDSVITVVKHFAGGGPQLGGLDPHNIFGKEQVYPGENLEYHLVPFEGAFAANVASVMPYYGQPINLWYKDQLIEEVGFGFNKQVLTEMLRGRFGFTGVVLSDWGILESCEGKCATGISDADIAAGVSPWTAGIGMSWGVENLTRQERVVKAVEAGIDQFGGTSDPSDLIEAINQQQLPIATIDASVTRILQQKFELGLFEKPYVDEAKAVKIVGNAEFQQKGDDAQRRAQILLQNNQALLPLALSGKKVFLHNVNATVAARYGLEVVATPEEAEIAILRVDTPHQNDPHYPFGVSVNFGQLGFDDADTVVLDQKAGTYSGSEDYQLIKQVKALNIPTVISVYLDRPAILTNIVDKTDVLLANFGASDEAVLDVITGKSKAQGKLPFELPSSWQAVLDQKEDVAHDSVDPLFPIGAGIL
;
A
#
# COMPACT_ATOMS: atom_id res chain seq x y z
N MET A 1 55.19 -0.66 -48.67
CA MET A 1 56.03 -1.69 -49.32
C MET A 1 56.77 -2.44 -48.21
N THR A 2 56.87 -3.77 -48.30
CA THR A 2 57.67 -4.69 -47.44
C THR A 2 57.25 -4.81 -45.96
N ILE A 3 57.20 -5.96 -45.26
CA ILE A 3 57.56 -7.37 -45.51
C ILE A 3 56.83 -8.23 -44.45
N LYS A 4 56.33 -9.41 -44.87
CA LYS A 4 55.95 -10.54 -44.00
C LYS A 4 57.20 -11.24 -43.45
N ARG A 5 57.19 -11.71 -42.20
CA ARG A 5 57.77 -13.02 -41.85
C ARG A 5 57.15 -13.62 -40.58
N LYS A 6 56.75 -14.88 -40.73
CA LYS A 6 56.28 -15.83 -39.70
C LYS A 6 57.43 -16.21 -38.76
N SER A 7 57.09 -16.57 -37.53
CA SER A 7 57.80 -17.61 -36.77
C SER A 7 56.81 -18.35 -35.88
N ILE A 8 56.84 -19.67 -36.00
CA ILE A 8 56.13 -20.67 -35.20
C ILE A 8 56.97 -20.89 -33.94
N PHE A 9 56.36 -20.88 -32.77
CA PHE A 9 56.89 -21.56 -31.59
C PHE A 9 55.77 -22.35 -30.91
N ILE A 10 56.04 -23.64 -30.76
CA ILE A 10 55.30 -24.63 -30.00
C ILE A 10 55.45 -24.29 -28.52
N VAL A 11 54.35 -24.21 -27.77
CA VAL A 11 54.39 -24.21 -26.31
C VAL A 11 53.48 -25.31 -25.79
N SER A 12 54.15 -26.32 -25.24
CA SER A 12 53.65 -27.42 -24.42
C SER A 12 52.93 -26.91 -23.16
N GLY A 13 51.86 -27.61 -22.80
CA GLY A 13 50.98 -27.25 -21.69
C GLY A 13 51.62 -27.36 -20.30
N LEU A 14 51.15 -26.50 -19.41
CA LEU A 14 51.00 -26.75 -17.99
C LEU A 14 49.78 -25.95 -17.51
N LEU A 15 48.73 -26.67 -17.13
CA LEU A 15 47.59 -26.14 -16.40
C LEU A 15 48.08 -25.75 -14.99
N ALA A 16 48.00 -24.47 -14.64
CA ALA A 16 48.05 -24.01 -13.26
C ALA A 16 46.69 -23.39 -12.94
N ALA A 17 45.86 -24.14 -12.21
CA ALA A 17 44.64 -23.64 -11.60
C ALA A 17 45.03 -22.66 -10.48
N GLY A 18 44.75 -21.38 -10.67
CA GLY A 18 44.81 -20.38 -9.61
C GLY A 18 43.55 -20.50 -8.76
N LEU A 19 43.68 -21.17 -7.60
CA LEU A 19 42.73 -21.09 -6.50
C LEU A 19 42.77 -19.64 -5.96
N THR A 20 41.73 -18.86 -6.20
CA THR A 20 41.46 -17.64 -5.44
C THR A 20 40.88 -18.04 -4.09
N GLY A 21 41.58 -17.65 -3.03
CA GLY A 21 41.32 -18.08 -1.65
C GLY A 21 39.98 -17.62 -1.12
N CYS A 22 39.36 -18.52 -0.36
CA CYS A 22 38.26 -18.24 0.55
C CYS A 22 38.77 -17.37 1.70
N ASP A 23 38.19 -16.19 1.90
CA ASP A 23 38.26 -15.50 3.18
C ASP A 23 37.34 -16.23 4.17
N ASN A 24 37.91 -17.21 4.86
CA ASN A 24 37.27 -17.91 5.97
C ASN A 24 37.21 -16.98 7.20
N ASN A 25 36.14 -16.19 7.30
CA ASN A 25 35.54 -15.92 8.61
C ASN A 25 34.47 -16.99 8.87
N ASP A 26 34.90 -18.25 8.94
CA ASP A 26 34.08 -19.38 9.39
C ASP A 26 33.84 -19.21 10.90
N THR A 27 32.76 -18.53 11.25
CA THR A 27 32.16 -18.72 12.56
C THR A 27 31.68 -20.18 12.58
N GLN A 28 32.45 -21.09 13.19
CA GLN A 28 32.05 -22.50 13.25
C GLN A 28 30.66 -22.59 13.89
N ILE A 29 29.66 -23.00 13.10
CA ILE A 29 28.31 -23.22 13.58
C ILE A 29 28.36 -24.36 14.58
N THR A 30 28.01 -24.05 15.82
CA THR A 30 27.97 -24.99 16.94
C THR A 30 26.54 -25.16 17.41
N PRO A 31 26.21 -26.24 18.15
CA PRO A 31 24.88 -26.41 18.75
C PRO A 31 24.42 -25.21 19.59
N SER A 32 25.37 -24.44 20.15
CA SER A 32 25.12 -23.21 20.92
C SER A 32 24.76 -21.97 20.09
N ASN A 33 24.87 -22.02 18.76
CA ASN A 33 24.58 -20.90 17.85
C ASN A 33 23.82 -21.35 16.60
N GLN A 34 22.98 -22.40 16.73
CA GLN A 34 22.12 -22.89 15.65
C GLN A 34 20.83 -22.06 15.52
N ALA A 35 20.14 -22.17 14.38
CA ALA A 35 18.84 -21.53 14.18
C ALA A 35 17.80 -21.98 15.23
N GLU A 36 16.97 -21.05 15.70
CA GLU A 36 15.81 -21.38 16.53
C GLU A 36 14.74 -22.05 15.66
N LEU A 37 14.32 -23.25 16.05
CA LEU A 37 13.31 -24.02 15.31
C LEU A 37 12.02 -24.09 16.12
N GLU A 38 10.91 -23.73 15.49
CA GLU A 38 9.58 -23.93 16.03
C GLU A 38 8.78 -24.89 15.16
N SER A 39 8.17 -25.88 15.81
CA SER A 39 7.28 -26.83 15.16
C SER A 39 6.21 -27.31 16.12
N ARG A 40 5.00 -27.55 15.60
CA ARG A 40 3.90 -28.16 16.34
C ARG A 40 3.60 -29.58 15.87
N ASN A 41 3.77 -29.85 14.58
CA ASN A 41 3.29 -31.10 13.97
C ASN A 41 4.35 -31.91 13.21
N ILE A 42 5.59 -31.44 13.08
CA ILE A 42 6.60 -32.16 12.27
C ILE A 42 7.80 -32.67 13.08
N PRO A 43 8.38 -33.82 12.68
CA PRO A 43 9.59 -34.33 13.31
C PRO A 43 10.78 -33.39 13.16
N THR A 44 11.75 -33.55 14.06
CA THR A 44 13.07 -32.94 13.93
C THR A 44 14.12 -34.00 13.65
N LEU A 45 15.06 -33.68 12.77
CA LEU A 45 16.23 -34.48 12.45
C LEU A 45 17.44 -33.98 13.23
N THR A 46 18.40 -34.87 13.49
CA THR A 46 19.72 -34.49 14.00
C THR A 46 20.78 -34.94 13.01
N VAL A 47 21.49 -33.98 12.43
CA VAL A 47 22.58 -34.20 11.47
C VAL A 47 23.78 -33.40 11.94
N ASP A 48 24.93 -34.05 12.10
CA ASP A 48 26.17 -33.44 12.60
C ASP A 48 26.03 -32.70 13.95
N GLY A 49 25.10 -33.15 14.80
CA GLY A 49 24.81 -32.53 16.10
C GLY A 49 23.96 -31.26 16.05
N LEU A 50 23.50 -30.87 14.85
CA LEU A 50 22.56 -29.76 14.62
C LEU A 50 21.15 -30.30 14.37
N LYS A 51 20.14 -29.49 14.69
CA LYS A 51 18.73 -29.85 14.47
C LYS A 51 18.18 -29.24 13.20
N PHE A 52 17.27 -29.96 12.56
CA PHE A 52 16.55 -29.55 11.35
C PHE A 52 15.10 -30.00 11.43
N LYS A 53 14.21 -29.33 10.69
CA LYS A 53 12.80 -29.72 10.56
C LYS A 53 12.65 -30.67 9.37
N ASP A 54 12.05 -31.84 9.59
CA ASP A 54 11.68 -32.79 8.51
C ASP A 54 10.34 -32.33 7.91
N LEU A 55 10.41 -31.29 7.08
CA LEU A 55 9.25 -30.58 6.53
C LEU A 55 8.45 -31.46 5.58
N ASN A 56 9.08 -32.37 4.84
CA ASN A 56 8.38 -33.34 3.98
C ASN A 56 8.17 -34.74 4.60
N LYS A 57 8.62 -34.94 5.84
CA LYS A 57 8.38 -36.14 6.63
C LYS A 57 9.01 -37.41 6.01
N ASN A 58 10.15 -37.29 5.34
CA ASN A 58 10.81 -38.40 4.67
C ASN A 58 11.98 -39.02 5.48
N GLY A 59 12.32 -38.46 6.63
CA GLY A 59 13.38 -38.94 7.53
C GLY A 59 14.81 -38.61 7.07
N GLN A 60 14.98 -37.75 6.07
CA GLN A 60 16.26 -37.32 5.51
C GLN A 60 16.33 -35.80 5.48
N LEU A 61 17.52 -35.24 5.69
CA LEU A 61 17.72 -33.79 5.58
C LEU A 61 17.81 -33.42 4.10
N ASP A 62 16.75 -32.81 3.56
CA ASP A 62 16.75 -32.28 2.21
C ASP A 62 17.34 -30.86 2.15
N PRO A 63 17.91 -30.42 1.00
CA PRO A 63 18.55 -29.10 0.92
C PRO A 63 17.63 -27.94 1.29
N TYR A 64 16.35 -27.95 0.91
CA TYR A 64 15.43 -26.88 1.32
C TYR A 64 15.14 -26.83 2.83
N GLU A 65 15.39 -27.92 3.56
CA GLU A 65 15.23 -28.02 5.01
C GLU A 65 16.51 -27.62 5.76
N ASP A 66 17.64 -27.56 5.05
CA ASP A 66 18.94 -27.21 5.60
C ASP A 66 19.13 -25.69 5.68
N TRP A 67 18.81 -25.13 6.85
CA TRP A 67 18.96 -23.69 7.15
C TRP A 67 20.41 -23.17 7.06
N ARG A 68 21.41 -24.05 6.85
CA ARG A 68 22.80 -23.63 6.59
C ARG A 68 22.99 -23.16 5.14
N LEU A 69 22.09 -23.54 4.23
CA LEU A 69 22.13 -23.14 2.82
C LEU A 69 21.45 -21.79 2.61
N ASP A 70 21.90 -21.06 1.59
CA ASP A 70 21.30 -19.78 1.23
C ASP A 70 19.84 -19.93 0.73
N SER A 71 19.04 -18.89 0.93
CA SER A 71 17.61 -18.87 0.57
C SER A 71 17.33 -19.21 -0.89
N ALA A 72 18.20 -18.80 -1.82
CA ALA A 72 18.01 -19.05 -3.24
C ALA A 72 18.25 -20.53 -3.60
N THR A 73 19.24 -21.16 -2.96
CA THR A 73 19.52 -22.59 -3.07
C THR A 73 18.36 -23.42 -2.51
N ARG A 74 17.86 -23.05 -1.32
CA ARG A 74 16.70 -23.71 -0.68
C ARG A 74 15.44 -23.56 -1.53
N ALA A 75 15.17 -22.37 -2.06
CA ALA A 75 14.02 -22.10 -2.94
C ALA A 75 14.06 -22.94 -4.22
N ARG A 76 15.21 -23.02 -4.90
CA ARG A 76 15.34 -23.86 -6.11
C ARG A 76 15.12 -25.34 -5.84
N ASP A 77 15.68 -25.86 -4.74
CA ASP A 77 15.47 -27.27 -4.36
C ASP A 77 14.00 -27.55 -4.04
N LEU A 78 13.33 -26.66 -3.30
CA LEU A 78 11.90 -26.80 -3.00
C LEU A 78 11.06 -26.74 -4.27
N THR A 79 11.27 -25.75 -5.15
CA THR A 79 10.54 -25.65 -6.43
C THR A 79 10.69 -26.90 -7.28
N ALA A 80 11.88 -27.51 -7.31
CA ALA A 80 12.13 -28.74 -8.08
C ALA A 80 11.35 -29.96 -7.54
N ARG A 81 10.93 -29.93 -6.28
CA ARG A 81 10.16 -30.99 -5.61
C ARG A 81 8.65 -30.82 -5.72
N MET A 82 8.18 -29.66 -6.20
CA MET A 82 6.77 -29.35 -6.33
C MET A 82 6.16 -29.98 -7.59
N ASN A 83 4.93 -30.46 -7.49
CA ASN A 83 4.11 -30.81 -8.65
C ASN A 83 3.51 -29.55 -9.30
N VAL A 84 2.74 -29.72 -10.38
CA VAL A 84 2.16 -28.59 -11.13
C VAL A 84 1.14 -27.84 -10.27
N GLU A 85 0.34 -28.55 -9.50
CA GLU A 85 -0.71 -28.00 -8.63
C GLU A 85 -0.13 -27.14 -7.51
N GLU A 86 0.94 -27.61 -6.87
CA GLU A 86 1.67 -26.86 -5.84
C GLU A 86 2.34 -25.62 -6.41
N LYS A 87 2.93 -25.71 -7.62
CA LYS A 87 3.53 -24.56 -8.30
C LYS A 87 2.47 -23.51 -8.64
N ALA A 88 1.35 -23.94 -9.19
CA ALA A 88 0.26 -23.05 -9.53
C ALA A 88 -0.37 -22.41 -8.27
N GLY A 89 -0.60 -23.19 -7.22
CA GLY A 89 -1.08 -22.71 -5.92
C GLY A 89 -0.15 -21.70 -5.26
N ALA A 90 1.17 -21.90 -5.35
CA ALA A 90 2.15 -20.95 -4.82
C ALA A 90 2.14 -19.60 -5.55
N MET A 91 1.70 -19.56 -6.81
CA MET A 91 1.51 -18.32 -7.58
C MET A 91 0.18 -17.64 -7.29
N MET A 92 -0.67 -18.19 -6.43
CA MET A 92 -1.91 -17.55 -5.99
C MET A 92 -1.68 -16.72 -4.73
N HIS A 93 -2.40 -15.60 -4.63
CA HIS A 93 -2.46 -14.76 -3.43
C HIS A 93 -3.93 -14.52 -3.08
N GLY A 94 -4.46 -15.42 -2.26
CA GLY A 94 -5.87 -15.45 -1.89
C GLY A 94 -6.27 -14.37 -0.87
N THR A 95 -7.58 -14.19 -0.68
CA THR A 95 -8.12 -13.39 0.43
C THR A 95 -8.57 -14.34 1.54
N ILE A 96 -8.06 -14.14 2.77
CA ILE A 96 -8.47 -14.96 3.91
C ILE A 96 -9.96 -14.70 4.19
N GLY A 97 -10.76 -15.77 4.15
CA GLY A 97 -12.16 -15.74 4.57
C GLY A 97 -12.30 -15.48 6.06
N LEU A 98 -13.24 -14.61 6.45
CA LEU A 98 -13.57 -14.34 7.84
C LEU A 98 -14.96 -14.86 8.19
N ASP A 99 -15.13 -15.36 9.40
CA ASP A 99 -16.42 -15.76 9.95
C ASP A 99 -17.25 -14.56 10.45
N GLY A 100 -18.47 -14.82 10.94
CA GLY A 100 -19.36 -13.78 11.46
C GLY A 100 -18.84 -13.04 12.71
N ALA A 101 -17.77 -13.53 13.35
CA ALA A 101 -17.09 -12.87 14.45
C ALA A 101 -15.85 -12.08 14.00
N GLY A 102 -15.57 -12.01 12.68
CA GLY A 102 -14.39 -11.37 12.13
C GLY A 102 -13.09 -12.15 12.39
N ARG A 103 -13.20 -13.45 12.69
CA ARG A 103 -12.07 -14.38 12.87
C ARG A 103 -11.80 -15.13 11.58
N VAL A 104 -10.60 -15.68 11.44
CA VAL A 104 -10.28 -16.50 10.26
C VAL A 104 -11.18 -17.73 10.21
N ASP A 105 -11.85 -17.94 9.08
CA ASP A 105 -12.53 -19.21 8.80
C ASP A 105 -11.50 -20.26 8.42
N ILE A 106 -10.99 -20.95 9.44
CA ILE A 106 -9.98 -22.01 9.32
C ILE A 106 -10.48 -23.17 8.43
N SER A 107 -11.79 -23.44 8.41
CA SER A 107 -12.32 -24.52 7.58
C SER A 107 -12.29 -24.15 6.11
N ALA A 108 -12.66 -22.90 5.78
CA ALA A 108 -12.53 -22.39 4.42
C ALA A 108 -11.06 -22.30 3.96
N ALA A 109 -10.17 -21.87 4.87
CA ALA A 109 -8.73 -21.80 4.59
C ALA A 109 -8.10 -23.18 4.34
N GLU A 110 -8.63 -24.26 4.93
CA GLU A 110 -8.11 -25.62 4.73
C GLU A 110 -8.21 -26.09 3.28
N GLU A 111 -9.28 -25.75 2.57
CA GLU A 111 -9.40 -26.05 1.15
C GLU A 111 -8.31 -25.33 0.34
N ASP A 112 -8.16 -24.03 0.55
CA ASP A 112 -7.18 -23.22 -0.17
C ASP A 112 -5.74 -23.67 0.10
N VAL A 113 -5.39 -23.94 1.36
CA VAL A 113 -4.02 -24.32 1.75
C VAL A 113 -3.68 -25.74 1.34
N ASN A 114 -4.54 -26.72 1.65
CA ASN A 114 -4.18 -28.14 1.53
C ASN A 114 -4.65 -28.79 0.22
N GLN A 115 -5.64 -28.23 -0.46
CA GLN A 115 -6.13 -28.76 -1.74
C GLN A 115 -5.71 -27.91 -2.93
N ARG A 116 -5.72 -26.58 -2.78
CA ARG A 116 -5.31 -25.64 -3.84
C ARG A 116 -3.87 -25.17 -3.70
N PHE A 117 -3.18 -25.57 -2.63
CA PHE A 117 -1.77 -25.28 -2.35
C PHE A 117 -1.42 -23.79 -2.28
N VAL A 118 -2.42 -22.94 -1.97
CA VAL A 118 -2.24 -21.52 -1.77
C VAL A 118 -1.48 -21.30 -0.47
N ASN A 119 -0.38 -20.55 -0.54
CA ASN A 119 0.47 -20.28 0.62
C ASN A 119 0.75 -18.79 0.81
N THR A 120 0.00 -17.91 0.15
CA THR A 120 0.05 -16.47 0.38
C THR A 120 -1.37 -15.93 0.43
N PHE A 121 -1.68 -15.16 1.47
CA PHE A 121 -3.00 -14.58 1.61
C PHE A 121 -2.96 -13.15 2.11
N ILE A 122 -3.98 -12.36 1.77
CA ILE A 122 -4.26 -11.07 2.40
C ILE A 122 -5.25 -11.24 3.55
N THR A 123 -4.94 -10.65 4.71
CA THR A 123 -5.86 -10.56 5.84
C THR A 123 -6.60 -9.22 5.86
N ARG A 124 -7.92 -9.30 6.02
CA ARG A 124 -8.80 -8.16 6.32
C ARG A 124 -9.13 -8.09 7.83
N MET A 125 -8.55 -8.97 8.63
CA MET A 125 -8.80 -9.02 10.06
C MET A 125 -8.26 -7.74 10.73
N ALA A 126 -9.10 -7.11 11.55
CA ALA A 126 -8.80 -5.90 12.29
C ALA A 126 -9.16 -6.08 13.78
N GLY A 127 -8.60 -5.24 14.65
CA GLY A 127 -8.91 -5.25 16.08
C GLY A 127 -7.89 -6.02 16.92
N ASP A 128 -8.37 -6.97 17.73
CA ASP A 128 -7.62 -7.58 18.85
C ASP A 128 -6.34 -8.32 18.40
N PRO A 129 -5.13 -7.87 18.82
CA PRO A 129 -3.86 -8.52 18.51
C PRO A 129 -3.76 -9.98 18.97
N GLN A 130 -4.42 -10.35 20.08
CA GLN A 130 -4.47 -11.74 20.55
C GLN A 130 -5.20 -12.62 19.53
N HIS A 131 -6.32 -12.15 19.00
CA HIS A 131 -7.08 -12.90 17.99
C HIS A 131 -6.32 -13.00 16.67
N ILE A 132 -5.71 -11.91 16.20
CA ILE A 132 -4.93 -11.92 14.96
C ILE A 132 -3.75 -12.89 15.06
N SER A 133 -2.98 -12.82 16.15
CA SER A 133 -1.84 -13.71 16.37
C SER A 133 -2.24 -15.19 16.52
N ALA A 134 -3.34 -15.48 17.23
CA ALA A 134 -3.86 -16.84 17.36
C ALA A 134 -4.32 -17.44 16.03
N ASP A 135 -5.05 -16.67 15.22
CA ASP A 135 -5.56 -17.15 13.93
C ASP A 135 -4.43 -17.35 12.91
N ASN A 136 -3.45 -16.43 12.89
CA ASN A 136 -2.26 -16.57 12.06
C ASN A 136 -1.42 -17.79 12.48
N ASN A 137 -1.30 -18.07 13.79
CA ASN A 137 -0.68 -19.30 14.28
C ASN A 137 -1.44 -20.56 13.81
N ALA A 138 -2.77 -20.53 13.82
CA ALA A 138 -3.59 -21.66 13.35
C ALA A 138 -3.42 -21.93 11.84
N LEU A 139 -3.31 -20.87 11.03
CA LEU A 139 -3.00 -20.99 9.60
C LEU A 139 -1.61 -21.60 9.36
N GLN A 140 -0.59 -21.16 10.11
CA GLN A 140 0.75 -21.75 10.02
C GLN A 140 0.76 -23.22 10.42
N GLU A 141 0.01 -23.58 11.47
CA GLU A 141 -0.10 -24.96 11.94
C GLU A 141 -0.77 -25.87 10.90
N MET A 142 -1.77 -25.36 10.19
CA MET A 142 -2.41 -26.05 9.08
C MET A 142 -1.42 -26.27 7.93
N ALA A 143 -0.70 -25.23 7.52
CA ALA A 143 0.25 -25.28 6.41
C ALA A 143 1.45 -26.21 6.71
N GLU A 144 1.88 -26.30 7.97
CA GLU A 144 2.96 -27.20 8.42
C GLU A 144 2.62 -28.69 8.15
N LYS A 145 1.32 -29.05 8.12
CA LYS A 145 0.84 -30.42 7.87
C LYS A 145 0.85 -30.80 6.38
N SER A 146 0.97 -29.83 5.47
CA SER A 146 1.04 -30.07 4.02
C SER A 146 2.22 -30.97 3.63
N ARG A 147 2.21 -31.54 2.41
CA ARG A 147 3.23 -32.48 1.94
C ARG A 147 4.66 -31.94 2.05
N LEU A 148 4.87 -30.66 1.75
CA LEU A 148 6.19 -30.02 1.75
C LEU A 148 6.40 -29.07 2.93
N GLY A 149 5.38 -28.86 3.77
CA GLY A 149 5.47 -27.98 4.94
C GLY A 149 5.72 -26.50 4.59
N ILE A 150 5.20 -26.02 3.46
CA ILE A 150 5.42 -24.64 3.00
C ILE A 150 4.62 -23.69 3.90
N PRO A 151 5.26 -22.73 4.60
CA PRO A 151 4.57 -21.81 5.50
C PRO A 151 3.74 -20.78 4.72
N VAL A 152 2.71 -20.24 5.36
CA VAL A 152 1.89 -19.17 4.77
C VAL A 152 2.59 -17.81 4.90
N THR A 153 2.52 -17.01 3.85
CA THR A 153 2.81 -15.57 3.89
C THR A 153 1.48 -14.85 4.11
N ILE A 154 1.41 -14.01 5.12
CA ILE A 154 0.20 -13.26 5.46
C ILE A 154 0.50 -11.79 5.18
N SER A 155 -0.27 -11.21 4.27
CA SER A 155 -0.14 -9.83 3.82
C SER A 155 -1.27 -8.97 4.36
N THR A 156 -1.09 -7.65 4.36
CA THR A 156 -2.13 -6.70 4.69
C THR A 156 -1.98 -5.43 3.85
N ASP A 157 -3.11 -4.79 3.54
CA ASP A 157 -3.13 -3.39 3.14
C ASP A 157 -2.73 -2.48 4.32
N PRO A 158 -2.32 -1.22 4.06
CA PRO A 158 -1.92 -0.29 5.11
C PRO A 158 -2.90 -0.26 6.29
N ARG A 159 -2.37 -0.36 7.52
CA ARG A 159 -3.20 -0.44 8.74
C ARG A 159 -2.68 0.36 9.94
N ASN A 160 -1.81 1.34 9.71
CA ASN A 160 -1.32 2.22 10.77
C ASN A 160 -1.76 3.68 10.56
N HIS A 161 -2.56 3.97 9.54
CA HIS A 161 -2.94 5.32 9.15
C HIS A 161 -4.40 5.62 9.45
N PHE A 162 -4.75 6.92 9.50
CA PHE A 162 -6.15 7.30 9.37
C PHE A 162 -6.60 6.90 7.98
N VAL A 163 -7.83 6.46 7.83
CA VAL A 163 -8.35 5.95 6.56
C VAL A 163 -9.82 6.33 6.44
N ASN A 164 -10.20 6.80 5.26
CA ASN A 164 -11.60 7.00 4.88
C ASN A 164 -12.22 5.70 4.31
N ASP A 165 -11.39 4.73 3.91
CA ASP A 165 -11.80 3.54 3.16
C ASP A 165 -11.33 2.19 3.77
N PRO A 166 -11.55 1.94 5.08
CA PRO A 166 -10.98 0.80 5.82
C PRO A 166 -11.41 -0.60 5.35
N ASN A 167 -12.28 -0.69 4.34
CA ASN A 167 -12.76 -1.93 3.74
C ASN A 167 -12.46 -2.03 2.23
N ALA A 168 -11.74 -1.05 1.66
CA ALA A 168 -11.41 -1.00 0.24
C ALA A 168 -9.89 -1.11 0.04
N THR A 169 -9.14 -0.03 0.27
CA THR A 169 -7.69 0.01 -0.02
C THR A 169 -6.80 0.04 1.22
N SER A 170 -7.40 0.06 2.40
CA SER A 170 -6.72 0.07 3.70
C SER A 170 -7.45 -0.77 4.74
N VAL A 171 -6.89 -0.88 5.96
CA VAL A 171 -7.55 -1.46 7.14
C VAL A 171 -7.46 -0.46 8.29
N ALA A 172 -8.52 -0.31 9.08
CA ALA A 172 -8.49 0.57 10.26
C ALA A 172 -7.41 0.13 11.25
N ALA A 173 -6.70 1.08 11.87
CA ALA A 173 -5.60 0.75 12.77
C ALA A 173 -6.04 -0.04 14.00
N GLY A 174 -7.20 0.28 14.58
CA GLY A 174 -7.73 -0.43 15.74
C GLY A 174 -6.74 -0.40 16.91
N SER A 175 -6.13 -1.54 17.23
CA SER A 175 -5.11 -1.64 18.28
C SER A 175 -3.70 -1.31 17.82
N PHE A 176 -3.43 -1.16 16.52
CA PHE A 176 -2.11 -0.78 16.00
C PHE A 176 -1.85 0.71 16.24
N SER A 177 -0.58 1.09 16.31
CA SER A 177 -0.22 2.50 16.47
C SER A 177 -0.80 3.36 15.34
N GLN A 178 -1.43 4.48 15.69
CA GLN A 178 -2.15 5.36 14.77
C GLN A 178 -1.28 6.56 14.36
N TRP A 179 -0.91 6.61 13.08
CA TRP A 179 -0.08 7.62 12.44
C TRP A 179 -0.91 8.47 11.46
N PRO A 180 -0.45 9.68 11.09
CA PRO A 180 -1.02 10.38 9.94
C PRO A 180 -0.84 9.51 8.67
N GLU A 181 -1.63 9.80 7.65
CA GLU A 181 -1.46 9.20 6.32
C GLU A 181 -0.08 9.51 5.71
N PRO A 182 0.37 8.77 4.68
CA PRO A 182 1.63 9.02 3.99
C PRO A 182 1.84 10.48 3.55
N LEU A 183 0.77 11.20 3.17
CA LEU A 183 0.81 12.63 2.91
C LEU A 183 1.31 13.45 4.12
N GLY A 184 0.94 13.07 5.34
CA GLY A 184 1.41 13.73 6.56
C GLY A 184 2.89 13.48 6.82
N LEU A 185 3.41 12.30 6.49
CA LEU A 185 4.86 12.04 6.52
C LEU A 185 5.59 12.88 5.47
N ALA A 186 5.01 13.00 4.27
CA ALA A 186 5.54 13.86 3.20
C ALA A 186 5.53 15.34 3.60
N ALA A 187 4.47 15.81 4.26
CA ALA A 187 4.35 17.18 4.72
C ALA A 187 5.43 17.57 5.73
N ILE A 188 5.85 16.64 6.59
CA ILE A 188 6.96 16.85 7.54
C ILE A 188 8.31 16.85 6.82
N ASP A 189 8.44 16.07 5.74
CA ASP A 189 9.67 15.82 4.99
C ASP A 189 10.86 15.35 5.84
N ASP A 190 10.60 14.41 6.76
CA ASP A 190 11.59 13.80 7.64
C ASP A 190 11.71 12.31 7.32
N THR A 191 12.68 11.94 6.49
CA THR A 191 12.91 10.54 6.09
C THR A 191 13.32 9.66 7.27
N ALA A 192 13.94 10.21 8.32
CA ALA A 192 14.24 9.44 9.52
C ALA A 192 12.96 9.10 10.30
N LEU A 193 11.98 10.01 10.32
CA LEU A 193 10.65 9.72 10.86
C LEU A 193 9.93 8.65 10.04
N SER A 194 9.94 8.74 8.70
CA SER A 194 9.30 7.73 7.84
C SER A 194 9.91 6.35 7.99
N LYS A 195 11.24 6.26 8.13
CA LYS A 195 11.94 5.01 8.46
C LYS A 195 11.58 4.49 9.84
N THR A 196 11.45 5.38 10.83
CA THR A 196 11.01 5.03 12.18
C THR A 196 9.58 4.48 12.19
N PHE A 197 8.69 5.12 11.43
CA PHE A 197 7.34 4.62 11.21
C PHE A 197 7.36 3.21 10.63
N GLY A 198 8.10 3.00 9.53
CA GLY A 198 8.19 1.70 8.88
C GLY A 198 8.73 0.60 9.80
N ASP A 199 9.74 0.90 10.62
CA ASP A 199 10.29 -0.06 11.59
C ASP A 199 9.31 -0.38 12.73
N ILE A 200 8.52 0.60 13.19
CA ILE A 200 7.48 0.37 14.21
C ILE A 200 6.36 -0.50 13.64
N ALA A 201 5.82 -0.14 12.48
CA ALA A 201 4.78 -0.92 11.82
C ALA A 201 5.26 -2.36 11.52
N ARG A 202 6.52 -2.53 11.09
CA ARG A 202 7.16 -3.85 10.96
C ARG A 202 7.12 -4.65 12.24
N GLN A 203 7.51 -4.06 13.37
CA GLN A 203 7.49 -4.74 14.67
C GLN A 203 6.08 -5.16 15.07
N GLU A 204 5.08 -4.28 14.88
CA GLU A 204 3.68 -4.61 15.16
C GLU A 204 3.15 -5.73 14.25
N TYR A 205 3.48 -5.70 12.96
CA TYR A 205 3.05 -6.71 11.98
C TYR A 205 3.68 -8.06 12.30
N ARG A 206 5.00 -8.10 12.53
CA ARG A 206 5.70 -9.33 12.89
C ARG A 206 5.22 -9.91 14.21
N ALA A 207 4.81 -9.08 15.17
CA ALA A 207 4.30 -9.54 16.45
C ALA A 207 2.99 -10.33 16.32
N VAL A 208 2.18 -10.06 15.29
CA VAL A 208 0.93 -10.78 15.03
C VAL A 208 1.01 -11.79 13.88
N GLY A 209 2.18 -12.01 13.29
CA GLY A 209 2.35 -12.95 12.18
C GLY A 209 1.93 -12.41 10.81
N ILE A 210 1.97 -11.08 10.61
CA ILE A 210 1.90 -10.44 9.30
C ILE A 210 3.32 -10.32 8.75
N HIS A 211 3.51 -10.74 7.51
CA HIS A 211 4.81 -10.94 6.85
C HIS A 211 5.00 -10.04 5.63
N MET A 212 3.93 -9.44 5.11
CA MET A 212 3.94 -8.62 3.91
C MET A 212 3.01 -7.41 4.06
N ALA A 213 3.48 -6.25 3.60
CA ALA A 213 2.71 -5.02 3.52
C ALA A 213 2.51 -4.68 2.03
N LEU A 214 1.25 -4.50 1.60
CA LEU A 214 0.91 -4.07 0.25
C LEU A 214 1.09 -2.55 0.12
N SER A 215 2.30 -2.09 0.39
CA SER A 215 2.68 -0.69 0.55
C SER A 215 4.20 -0.54 0.45
N PRO A 216 4.73 0.68 0.24
CA PRO A 216 4.02 1.95 0.08
C PRO A 216 3.44 2.17 -1.31
N GLN A 217 2.53 3.14 -1.43
CA GLN A 217 2.24 3.74 -2.74
C GLN A 217 3.36 4.70 -3.13
N ALA A 218 3.91 4.48 -4.33
CA ALA A 218 4.88 5.30 -5.03
C ALA A 218 4.23 6.11 -6.16
N ASP A 219 2.89 6.12 -6.20
CA ASP A 219 2.11 6.97 -7.10
C ASP A 219 2.27 8.46 -6.73
N LEU A 220 1.97 9.35 -7.69
CA LEU A 220 2.04 10.80 -7.51
C LEU A 220 0.65 11.45 -7.59
N ALA A 221 0.44 12.48 -6.77
CA ALA A 221 -0.82 13.22 -6.68
C ALA A 221 -0.98 14.29 -7.77
N THR A 222 -0.79 13.94 -9.05
CA THR A 222 -0.82 14.90 -10.17
C THR A 222 -2.22 15.24 -10.66
N GLU A 223 -3.21 14.37 -10.45
CA GLU A 223 -4.61 14.62 -10.79
C GLU A 223 -5.43 14.82 -9.51
N PRO A 224 -5.81 16.04 -9.12
CA PRO A 224 -6.37 16.35 -7.80
C PRO A 224 -7.71 15.66 -7.50
N ARG A 225 -8.46 15.24 -8.52
CA ARG A 225 -9.72 14.50 -8.35
C ARG A 225 -9.50 13.03 -8.01
N TRP A 226 -8.27 12.52 -8.17
CA TRP A 226 -7.95 11.12 -8.02
C TRP A 226 -8.11 10.63 -6.59
N GLY A 227 -8.86 9.54 -6.42
CA GLY A 227 -9.34 9.10 -5.11
C GLY A 227 -8.32 8.41 -4.21
N ARG A 228 -7.08 8.21 -4.67
CA ARG A 228 -6.04 7.48 -3.92
C ARG A 228 -4.85 8.35 -3.52
N ILE A 229 -5.01 9.67 -3.58
CA ILE A 229 -3.96 10.65 -3.25
C ILE A 229 -3.49 10.51 -1.79
N ASN A 230 -4.40 10.19 -0.87
CA ASN A 230 -4.10 10.05 0.55
C ASN A 230 -3.03 9.00 0.87
N GLY A 231 -2.92 7.95 0.07
CA GLY A 231 -1.89 6.93 0.19
C GLY A 231 -0.52 7.32 -0.37
N THR A 232 -0.42 8.43 -1.12
CA THR A 232 0.81 8.91 -1.77
C THR A 232 1.68 9.76 -0.84
N PHE A 233 2.84 10.16 -1.35
CA PHE A 233 3.71 11.16 -0.70
C PHE A 233 3.63 12.54 -1.37
N GLY A 234 2.53 12.85 -2.04
CA GLY A 234 2.30 14.12 -2.73
C GLY A 234 2.62 14.09 -4.22
N GLU A 235 2.79 15.27 -4.80
CA GLU A 235 2.98 15.44 -6.26
C GLU A 235 4.46 15.63 -6.67
N ASP A 236 5.35 16.00 -5.73
CA ASP A 236 6.79 16.14 -5.99
C ASP A 236 7.49 14.77 -6.03
N ASN A 237 8.06 14.42 -7.18
CA ASN A 237 8.61 13.08 -7.38
C ASN A 237 9.89 12.80 -6.58
N GLN A 238 10.69 13.83 -6.25
CA GLN A 238 11.89 13.66 -5.43
C GLN A 238 11.54 13.48 -3.96
N LEU A 239 10.48 14.14 -3.47
CA LEU A 239 9.89 13.94 -2.16
C LEU A 239 9.35 12.52 -2.06
N ALA A 240 8.50 12.13 -2.99
CA ALA A 240 7.99 10.77 -3.02
C ALA A 240 9.12 9.72 -3.09
N LYS A 241 10.14 9.92 -3.92
CA LYS A 241 11.31 9.01 -3.99
C LYS A 241 12.01 8.81 -2.64
N ARG A 242 12.38 9.89 -1.95
CA ARG A 242 13.09 9.77 -0.67
C ARG A 242 12.21 9.21 0.45
N GLN A 243 10.91 9.48 0.42
CA GLN A 243 9.95 8.94 1.38
C GLN A 243 9.66 7.45 1.15
N VAL A 244 9.42 7.04 -0.11
CA VAL A 244 9.26 5.63 -0.51
C VAL A 244 10.48 4.81 -0.10
N GLN A 245 11.69 5.31 -0.38
CA GLN A 245 12.92 4.64 0.03
C GLN A 245 12.97 4.43 1.56
N ALA A 246 12.76 5.50 2.34
CA ALA A 246 12.80 5.44 3.80
C ALA A 246 11.73 4.52 4.40
N TYR A 247 10.52 4.54 3.86
CA TYR A 247 9.42 3.65 4.25
C TYR A 247 9.83 2.18 4.08
N ILE A 248 10.35 1.84 2.89
CA ILE A 248 10.77 0.46 2.56
C ILE A 248 11.94 0.03 3.45
N GLU A 249 12.93 0.90 3.68
CA GLU A 249 14.04 0.59 4.59
C GLU A 249 13.58 0.32 6.03
N GLY A 250 12.50 0.98 6.49
CA GLY A 250 11.90 0.70 7.79
C GLY A 250 11.26 -0.68 7.84
N PHE A 251 10.37 -0.99 6.88
CA PHE A 251 9.66 -2.27 6.82
C PHE A 251 10.58 -3.46 6.54
N GLN A 252 11.55 -3.31 5.64
CA GLN A 252 12.51 -4.35 5.30
C GLN A 252 13.69 -4.40 6.29
N HIS A 253 13.70 -3.56 7.33
CA HIS A 253 14.74 -3.53 8.36
C HIS A 253 16.16 -3.31 7.79
N GLY A 254 16.28 -2.42 6.81
CA GLY A 254 17.55 -2.09 6.15
C GLY A 254 17.39 -1.80 4.65
N ASP A 255 18.51 -1.47 4.02
CA ASP A 255 18.60 -1.12 2.59
C ASP A 255 19.14 -2.28 1.74
N LYS A 256 19.39 -3.46 2.33
CA LYS A 256 20.03 -4.62 1.66
C LYS A 256 19.05 -5.70 1.22
N GLY A 257 17.75 -5.41 1.23
CA GLY A 257 16.69 -6.37 0.96
C GLY A 257 16.22 -7.07 2.22
N LEU A 258 15.60 -8.24 2.07
CA LEU A 258 14.95 -8.95 3.17
C LEU A 258 15.96 -9.59 4.15
N THR A 259 15.56 -9.58 5.40
CA THR A 259 16.18 -10.26 6.54
C THR A 259 15.09 -11.03 7.30
N GLN A 260 15.48 -11.85 8.28
CA GLN A 260 14.52 -12.63 9.08
C GLN A 260 13.52 -11.75 9.86
N ASP A 261 13.91 -10.51 10.18
CA ASP A 261 13.08 -9.56 10.92
C ASP A 261 12.21 -8.68 10.02
N SER A 262 12.35 -8.80 8.70
CA SER A 262 11.68 -7.93 7.73
C SER A 262 10.19 -8.23 7.58
N VAL A 263 9.48 -7.24 7.06
CA VAL A 263 8.19 -7.39 6.38
C VAL A 263 8.43 -7.12 4.90
N ILE A 264 7.94 -7.99 4.02
CA ILE A 264 7.99 -7.80 2.57
C ILE A 264 7.18 -6.57 2.21
N THR A 265 7.78 -5.58 1.57
CA THR A 265 7.03 -4.45 0.99
C THR A 265 6.71 -4.72 -0.47
N VAL A 266 5.48 -4.41 -0.87
CA VAL A 266 5.05 -4.39 -2.27
C VAL A 266 4.88 -2.93 -2.69
N VAL A 267 5.88 -2.36 -3.35
CA VAL A 267 5.76 -0.99 -3.87
C VAL A 267 4.72 -0.97 -4.99
N LYS A 268 3.80 0.01 -4.94
CA LYS A 268 2.66 0.05 -5.84
C LYS A 268 2.29 1.49 -6.26
N HIS A 269 1.63 1.75 -7.36
CA HIS A 269 1.26 0.76 -8.38
C HIS A 269 2.06 1.07 -9.65
N PHE A 270 2.98 0.19 -10.03
CA PHE A 270 3.87 0.43 -11.16
C PHE A 270 3.08 0.53 -12.49
N ALA A 271 3.21 1.57 -13.32
CA ALA A 271 4.25 2.60 -13.34
C ALA A 271 3.79 4.00 -12.87
N GLY A 272 2.81 4.05 -11.96
CA GLY A 272 2.25 5.27 -11.36
C GLY A 272 0.76 5.42 -11.63
N GLY A 273 -0.02 5.70 -10.57
CA GLY A 273 -1.47 5.88 -10.64
C GLY A 273 -1.95 7.29 -11.00
N GLY A 274 -1.13 8.33 -10.74
CA GLY A 274 -1.48 9.75 -10.92
C GLY A 274 -2.13 10.14 -12.26
N PRO A 275 -1.65 9.63 -13.42
CA PRO A 275 -2.16 9.94 -14.77
C PRO A 275 -3.59 9.44 -15.09
N GLN A 276 -4.44 9.28 -14.09
CA GLN A 276 -5.76 8.69 -14.20
C GLN A 276 -6.73 9.67 -14.88
N LEU A 277 -7.34 9.26 -16.01
CA LEU A 277 -8.23 10.15 -16.78
C LEU A 277 -9.37 10.68 -15.89
N GLY A 278 -9.41 12.01 -15.71
CA GLY A 278 -10.40 12.66 -14.86
C GLY A 278 -10.35 12.27 -13.36
N GLY A 279 -9.28 11.61 -12.91
CA GLY A 279 -9.13 11.11 -11.54
C GLY A 279 -10.03 9.93 -11.19
N LEU A 280 -10.65 9.27 -12.18
CA LEU A 280 -11.62 8.19 -11.95
C LEU A 280 -10.91 6.87 -11.62
N ASP A 281 -11.25 6.26 -10.49
CA ASP A 281 -10.53 5.08 -10.01
C ASP A 281 -10.75 3.81 -10.88
N PRO A 282 -9.67 3.09 -11.26
CA PRO A 282 -9.71 1.98 -12.21
C PRO A 282 -10.24 0.67 -11.66
N HIS A 283 -10.70 0.59 -10.41
CA HIS A 283 -11.56 -0.51 -9.99
C HIS A 283 -12.93 -0.49 -10.71
N ASN A 284 -13.26 0.62 -11.36
CA ASN A 284 -14.49 0.80 -12.11
C ASN A 284 -14.23 0.92 -13.62
N ILE A 285 -15.17 0.43 -14.43
CA ILE A 285 -15.06 0.46 -15.90
C ILE A 285 -14.90 1.87 -16.47
N PHE A 286 -15.49 2.88 -15.83
CA PHE A 286 -15.40 4.28 -16.26
C PHE A 286 -14.05 4.93 -15.88
N GLY A 287 -13.28 4.29 -14.99
CA GLY A 287 -11.96 4.75 -14.56
C GLY A 287 -10.82 3.93 -15.15
N LYS A 288 -11.04 3.12 -16.19
CA LYS A 288 -10.00 2.21 -16.67
C LYS A 288 -8.83 2.89 -17.40
N GLU A 289 -8.99 4.12 -17.87
CA GLU A 289 -8.05 4.78 -18.77
C GLU A 289 -7.05 5.68 -18.05
N GLN A 290 -5.76 5.54 -18.36
CA GLN A 290 -4.70 6.48 -17.95
C GLN A 290 -4.16 7.24 -19.16
N VAL A 291 -4.00 8.55 -19.01
CA VAL A 291 -3.63 9.48 -20.08
C VAL A 291 -2.39 10.29 -19.70
N TYR A 292 -1.57 10.63 -20.69
CA TYR A 292 -0.28 11.32 -20.49
C TYR A 292 -0.17 12.59 -21.35
N PRO A 293 -1.06 13.59 -21.17
CA PRO A 293 -1.07 14.82 -21.97
C PRO A 293 0.16 15.73 -21.78
N GLY A 294 0.97 15.48 -20.76
CA GLY A 294 2.27 16.09 -20.50
C GLY A 294 3.46 15.31 -21.05
N GLU A 295 3.25 14.13 -21.63
CA GLU A 295 4.31 13.18 -22.04
C GLU A 295 5.25 12.83 -20.87
N ASN A 296 4.71 12.74 -19.65
CA ASN A 296 5.50 12.85 -18.42
C ASN A 296 5.72 11.51 -17.68
N LEU A 297 5.67 10.37 -18.38
CA LEU A 297 5.84 9.03 -17.78
C LEU A 297 7.09 8.92 -16.89
N GLU A 298 8.23 9.47 -17.34
CA GLU A 298 9.49 9.41 -16.59
C GLU A 298 9.39 10.06 -15.20
N TYR A 299 8.56 11.09 -15.05
CA TYR A 299 8.34 11.76 -13.77
C TYR A 299 7.66 10.82 -12.76
N HIS A 300 6.72 9.99 -13.23
CA HIS A 300 6.00 8.99 -12.43
C HIS A 300 6.84 7.76 -12.08
N LEU A 301 7.94 7.51 -12.79
CA LEU A 301 8.87 6.42 -12.50
C LEU A 301 9.86 6.75 -11.37
N VAL A 302 10.11 8.04 -11.11
CA VAL A 302 11.12 8.48 -10.14
C VAL A 302 10.90 7.92 -8.72
N PRO A 303 9.68 7.86 -8.16
CA PRO A 303 9.47 7.31 -6.82
C PRO A 303 9.87 5.83 -6.71
N PHE A 304 9.66 5.04 -7.78
CA PHE A 304 10.08 3.64 -7.83
C PHE A 304 11.60 3.47 -7.82
N GLU A 305 12.38 4.45 -8.30
CA GLU A 305 13.83 4.43 -8.15
C GLU A 305 14.26 4.40 -6.67
N GLY A 306 13.49 5.06 -5.79
CA GLY A 306 13.69 5.00 -4.34
C GLY A 306 13.43 3.60 -3.79
N ALA A 307 12.38 2.94 -4.28
CA ALA A 307 12.09 1.56 -3.92
C ALA A 307 13.19 0.59 -4.37
N PHE A 308 13.71 0.76 -5.60
CA PHE A 308 14.82 -0.06 -6.10
C PHE A 308 16.12 0.21 -5.35
N ALA A 309 16.39 1.46 -4.95
CA ALA A 309 17.53 1.80 -4.11
C ALA A 309 17.46 1.12 -2.72
N ALA A 310 16.26 0.92 -2.18
CA ALA A 310 16.02 0.18 -0.93
C ALA A 310 15.98 -1.35 -1.10
N ASN A 311 16.24 -1.87 -2.31
CA ASN A 311 16.12 -3.29 -2.66
C ASN A 311 14.73 -3.84 -2.29
N VAL A 312 13.66 -3.15 -2.72
CA VAL A 312 12.27 -3.58 -2.52
C VAL A 312 12.07 -5.04 -2.97
N ALA A 313 11.40 -5.84 -2.15
CA ALA A 313 11.19 -7.26 -2.40
C ALA A 313 10.16 -7.55 -3.51
N SER A 314 9.12 -6.72 -3.61
CA SER A 314 7.98 -6.96 -4.49
C SER A 314 7.45 -5.66 -5.12
N VAL A 315 6.87 -5.78 -6.33
CA VAL A 315 6.24 -4.69 -7.08
C VAL A 315 4.83 -5.12 -7.48
N MET A 316 3.87 -4.21 -7.41
CA MET A 316 2.53 -4.41 -7.94
C MET A 316 2.25 -3.44 -9.08
N PRO A 317 1.86 -3.91 -10.28
CA PRO A 317 1.46 -3.03 -11.36
C PRO A 317 0.06 -2.45 -11.15
N TYR A 318 -0.20 -1.27 -11.71
CA TYR A 318 -1.51 -0.62 -11.63
C TYR A 318 -2.53 -1.24 -12.59
N TYR A 319 -3.81 -1.00 -12.30
CA TYR A 319 -4.92 -1.43 -13.14
C TYR A 319 -4.98 -0.66 -14.46
N GLY A 320 -4.63 0.62 -14.43
CA GLY A 320 -4.88 1.56 -15.53
C GLY A 320 -4.37 1.09 -16.88
N GLN A 321 -5.21 1.30 -17.90
CA GLN A 321 -4.91 1.08 -19.30
C GLN A 321 -4.28 2.36 -19.87
N PRO A 322 -2.99 2.36 -20.24
CA PRO A 322 -2.36 3.52 -20.82
C PRO A 322 -2.93 3.77 -22.22
N ILE A 323 -3.37 5.00 -22.49
CA ILE A 323 -3.92 5.41 -23.79
C ILE A 323 -2.90 6.28 -24.52
N ASN A 324 -2.57 5.91 -25.76
CA ASN A 324 -1.61 6.60 -26.61
C ASN A 324 -0.24 6.92 -25.93
N LEU A 325 0.22 6.02 -25.05
CA LEU A 325 1.50 6.19 -24.34
C LEU A 325 2.65 5.61 -25.18
N TRP A 326 3.74 6.36 -25.34
CA TRP A 326 4.90 5.93 -26.12
C TRP A 326 6.11 5.67 -25.22
N TYR A 327 6.86 4.60 -25.53
CA TYR A 327 8.14 4.28 -24.91
C TYR A 327 9.13 3.80 -25.97
N LYS A 328 10.30 4.47 -26.08
CA LYS A 328 11.36 4.18 -27.07
C LYS A 328 10.82 4.03 -28.50
N ASP A 329 10.06 5.02 -28.95
CA ASP A 329 9.44 5.09 -30.29
C ASP A 329 8.42 3.97 -30.58
N GLN A 330 7.99 3.24 -29.57
CA GLN A 330 6.94 2.23 -29.67
C GLN A 330 5.74 2.67 -28.85
N LEU A 331 4.56 2.55 -29.43
CA LEU A 331 3.32 2.64 -28.69
C LEU A 331 3.28 1.49 -27.67
N ILE A 332 3.05 1.83 -26.40
CA ILE A 332 2.77 0.85 -25.36
C ILE A 332 1.41 0.24 -25.64
N GLU A 333 1.31 -1.08 -25.58
CA GLU A 333 0.04 -1.79 -25.75
C GLU A 333 -1.02 -1.24 -24.77
N GLU A 334 -2.19 -0.88 -25.28
CA GLU A 334 -3.28 -0.29 -24.49
C GLU A 334 -4.04 -1.37 -23.72
N VAL A 335 -3.34 -2.01 -22.78
CA VAL A 335 -3.86 -3.00 -21.82
C VAL A 335 -3.42 -2.60 -20.42
N GLY A 336 -4.20 -2.97 -19.40
CA GLY A 336 -3.83 -2.73 -18.01
C GLY A 336 -2.40 -3.20 -17.71
N PHE A 337 -1.66 -2.49 -16.85
CA PHE A 337 -0.22 -2.75 -16.71
C PHE A 337 0.13 -4.16 -16.21
N GLY A 338 -0.80 -4.86 -15.54
CA GLY A 338 -0.66 -6.28 -15.21
C GLY A 338 -0.55 -7.23 -16.42
N PHE A 339 -0.97 -6.79 -17.60
CA PHE A 339 -0.90 -7.52 -18.86
C PHE A 339 0.16 -6.96 -19.84
N ASN A 340 0.90 -5.93 -19.43
CA ASN A 340 1.73 -5.15 -20.32
C ASN A 340 3.21 -5.57 -20.27
N LYS A 341 3.66 -6.29 -21.31
CA LYS A 341 5.03 -6.82 -21.40
C LYS A 341 6.11 -5.74 -21.53
N GLN A 342 5.81 -4.64 -22.24
CA GLN A 342 6.76 -3.53 -22.39
C GLN A 342 7.05 -2.89 -21.03
N VAL A 343 6.03 -2.77 -20.17
CA VAL A 343 6.16 -2.20 -18.83
C VAL A 343 6.79 -3.20 -17.85
N LEU A 344 6.26 -4.42 -17.75
CA LEU A 344 6.72 -5.39 -16.73
C LEU A 344 8.05 -6.08 -17.08
N THR A 345 8.27 -6.43 -18.34
CA THR A 345 9.50 -7.12 -18.74
C THR A 345 10.57 -6.13 -19.21
N GLU A 346 10.27 -5.26 -20.17
CA GLU A 346 11.31 -4.42 -20.77
C GLU A 346 11.70 -3.24 -19.87
N MET A 347 10.74 -2.60 -19.23
CA MET A 347 11.00 -1.47 -18.34
C MET A 347 11.36 -1.92 -16.91
N LEU A 348 10.49 -2.65 -16.22
CA LEU A 348 10.73 -3.04 -14.82
C LEU A 348 11.92 -4.01 -14.69
N ARG A 349 11.90 -5.16 -15.38
CA ARG A 349 13.02 -6.12 -15.29
C ARG A 349 14.21 -5.73 -16.16
N GLY A 350 13.97 -5.16 -17.34
CA GLY A 350 15.02 -4.81 -18.30
C GLY A 350 15.77 -3.52 -17.93
N ARG A 351 15.08 -2.37 -17.89
CA ARG A 351 15.69 -1.07 -17.56
C ARG A 351 16.05 -0.96 -16.08
N PHE A 352 15.13 -1.27 -15.17
CA PHE A 352 15.35 -1.10 -13.72
C PHE A 352 16.03 -2.29 -13.05
N GLY A 353 16.13 -3.44 -13.73
CA GLY A 353 16.83 -4.60 -13.19
C GLY A 353 16.11 -5.29 -12.03
N PHE A 354 14.79 -5.10 -11.90
CA PHE A 354 14.03 -5.67 -10.79
C PHE A 354 14.00 -7.21 -10.82
N THR A 355 14.50 -7.85 -9.76
CA THR A 355 14.60 -9.32 -9.66
C THR A 355 13.59 -9.95 -8.71
N GLY A 356 12.84 -9.13 -7.96
CA GLY A 356 11.84 -9.58 -7.00
C GLY A 356 10.54 -10.09 -7.63
N VAL A 357 9.52 -10.24 -6.78
CA VAL A 357 8.19 -10.74 -7.17
C VAL A 357 7.36 -9.62 -7.77
N VAL A 358 6.75 -9.88 -8.94
CA VAL A 358 5.69 -9.04 -9.49
C VAL A 358 4.34 -9.65 -9.11
N LEU A 359 3.66 -9.02 -8.16
CA LEU A 359 2.33 -9.42 -7.68
C LEU A 359 1.28 -8.60 -8.42
N SER A 360 0.33 -9.24 -9.10
CA SER A 360 -0.78 -8.49 -9.69
C SER A 360 -1.63 -7.82 -8.61
N ASP A 361 -2.31 -6.73 -8.98
CA ASP A 361 -3.41 -6.23 -8.16
C ASP A 361 -4.63 -7.16 -8.25
N TRP A 362 -5.63 -6.95 -7.39
CA TRP A 362 -6.77 -7.84 -7.20
C TRP A 362 -7.70 -7.85 -8.40
N GLY A 363 -8.20 -9.02 -8.82
CA GLY A 363 -9.33 -9.09 -9.77
C GLY A 363 -8.99 -8.77 -11.24
N ILE A 364 -7.71 -8.66 -11.61
CA ILE A 364 -7.31 -8.43 -13.02
C ILE A 364 -7.79 -9.54 -13.96
N LEU A 365 -7.97 -10.77 -13.45
CA LEU A 365 -8.41 -11.92 -14.23
C LEU A 365 -9.94 -11.95 -14.46
N GLU A 366 -10.69 -11.19 -13.66
CA GLU A 366 -12.15 -11.21 -13.67
C GLU A 366 -12.73 -10.34 -14.80
N SER A 367 -13.87 -10.76 -15.37
CA SER A 367 -14.62 -9.96 -16.34
C SER A 367 -15.54 -8.97 -15.62
N CYS A 368 -15.60 -7.73 -16.11
CA CYS A 368 -16.59 -6.76 -15.65
C CYS A 368 -17.85 -6.80 -16.52
N GLU A 369 -18.78 -7.70 -16.16
CA GLU A 369 -20.04 -7.90 -16.87
C GLU A 369 -21.25 -7.60 -15.98
N GLY A 370 -22.42 -7.36 -16.60
CA GLY A 370 -23.67 -7.11 -15.88
C GLY A 370 -23.55 -5.93 -14.91
N LYS A 371 -23.85 -6.17 -13.63
CA LYS A 371 -23.82 -5.15 -12.58
C LYS A 371 -22.42 -4.59 -12.32
N CYS A 372 -21.33 -5.29 -12.63
CA CYS A 372 -20.00 -4.70 -12.55
C CYS A 372 -19.89 -3.53 -13.53
N ALA A 373 -20.36 -3.71 -14.76
CA ALA A 373 -20.27 -2.68 -15.80
C ALA A 373 -21.30 -1.55 -15.58
N THR A 374 -22.52 -1.89 -15.15
CA THR A 374 -23.62 -0.93 -15.06
C THR A 374 -23.84 -0.34 -13.67
N GLY A 375 -23.19 -0.89 -12.65
CA GLY A 375 -23.57 -0.68 -11.25
C GLY A 375 -24.84 -1.44 -10.86
N ILE A 376 -25.14 -1.48 -9.55
CA ILE A 376 -26.48 -1.83 -9.04
C ILE A 376 -27.50 -0.74 -9.45
N SER A 377 -28.81 -0.95 -9.28
CA SER A 377 -29.82 0.06 -9.64
C SER A 377 -30.18 0.99 -8.47
N ASP A 378 -30.76 2.16 -8.74
CA ASP A 378 -31.36 3.03 -7.72
C ASP A 378 -32.38 2.27 -6.83
N ALA A 379 -33.13 1.34 -7.43
CA ALA A 379 -34.08 0.50 -6.70
C ALA A 379 -33.37 -0.49 -5.75
N ASP A 380 -32.21 -1.04 -6.16
CA ASP A 380 -31.36 -1.86 -5.31
C ASP A 380 -30.83 -1.04 -4.11
N ILE A 381 -30.34 0.18 -4.39
CA ILE A 381 -29.85 1.11 -3.35
C ILE A 381 -30.97 1.44 -2.36
N ALA A 382 -32.15 1.82 -2.85
CA ALA A 382 -33.31 2.13 -2.01
C ALA A 382 -33.78 0.92 -1.18
N ALA A 383 -33.52 -0.31 -1.65
CA ALA A 383 -33.78 -1.55 -0.95
C ALA A 383 -32.66 -1.95 0.03
N GLY A 384 -31.57 -1.19 0.13
CA GLY A 384 -30.43 -1.47 0.99
C GLY A 384 -29.53 -2.61 0.50
N VAL A 385 -29.56 -2.93 -0.80
CA VAL A 385 -28.68 -3.93 -1.40
C VAL A 385 -27.25 -3.41 -1.38
N SER A 386 -26.33 -4.25 -0.91
CA SER A 386 -24.91 -3.92 -0.89
C SER A 386 -24.35 -3.79 -2.31
N PRO A 387 -23.58 -2.73 -2.63
CA PRO A 387 -22.94 -2.56 -3.94
C PRO A 387 -21.92 -3.67 -4.24
N TRP A 388 -21.37 -4.32 -3.21
CA TRP A 388 -20.48 -5.47 -3.35
C TRP A 388 -21.14 -6.67 -4.08
N THR A 389 -22.47 -6.68 -4.20
CA THR A 389 -23.19 -7.67 -5.02
C THR A 389 -23.00 -7.48 -6.53
N ALA A 390 -22.46 -6.33 -6.96
CA ALA A 390 -22.15 -6.05 -8.37
C ALA A 390 -20.99 -6.90 -8.91
N GLY A 391 -20.14 -7.43 -8.04
CA GLY A 391 -18.86 -8.03 -8.42
C GLY A 391 -17.85 -6.98 -8.87
N ILE A 392 -16.63 -7.44 -9.17
CA ILE A 392 -15.51 -6.60 -9.61
C ILE A 392 -14.77 -7.32 -10.75
N GLY A 393 -14.15 -6.55 -11.65
CA GLY A 393 -13.23 -7.11 -12.63
C GLY A 393 -12.48 -6.03 -13.39
N MET A 394 -11.15 -6.20 -13.49
CA MET A 394 -10.23 -5.18 -13.99
C MET A 394 -9.39 -5.72 -15.15
N SER A 395 -10.03 -6.46 -16.06
CA SER A 395 -9.41 -7.05 -17.27
C SER A 395 -9.24 -6.03 -18.42
N TRP A 396 -8.83 -4.80 -18.09
CA TRP A 396 -8.84 -3.66 -19.01
C TRP A 396 -7.94 -3.87 -20.24
N GLY A 397 -8.51 -3.66 -21.43
CA GLY A 397 -7.87 -3.87 -22.73
C GLY A 397 -7.78 -5.34 -23.16
N VAL A 398 -8.19 -6.29 -22.32
CA VAL A 398 -8.19 -7.73 -22.57
C VAL A 398 -9.54 -8.38 -22.23
N GLU A 399 -10.61 -7.59 -22.26
CA GLU A 399 -11.96 -8.02 -21.89
C GLU A 399 -12.46 -9.17 -22.79
N ASN A 400 -11.97 -9.24 -24.04
CA ASN A 400 -12.30 -10.28 -25.01
C ASN A 400 -11.59 -11.63 -24.78
N LEU A 401 -10.55 -11.67 -23.94
CA LEU A 401 -9.84 -12.90 -23.62
C LEU A 401 -10.61 -13.71 -22.58
N THR A 402 -10.52 -15.03 -22.68
CA THR A 402 -10.92 -15.93 -21.59
C THR A 402 -10.03 -15.73 -20.36
N ARG A 403 -10.50 -16.16 -19.20
CA ARG A 403 -9.72 -16.10 -17.95
C ARG A 403 -8.36 -16.82 -18.07
N GLN A 404 -8.34 -18.00 -18.70
CA GLN A 404 -7.10 -18.73 -18.98
C GLN A 404 -6.14 -17.94 -19.88
N GLU A 405 -6.63 -17.34 -20.97
CA GLU A 405 -5.80 -16.51 -21.86
C GLU A 405 -5.25 -15.27 -21.15
N ARG A 406 -6.01 -14.69 -20.20
CA ARG A 406 -5.54 -13.60 -19.34
C ARG A 406 -4.40 -14.07 -18.42
N VAL A 407 -4.51 -15.26 -17.83
CA VAL A 407 -3.41 -15.86 -17.03
C VAL A 407 -2.15 -16.01 -17.88
N VAL A 408 -2.26 -16.56 -19.09
CA VAL A 408 -1.12 -16.72 -20.00
C VAL A 408 -0.49 -15.36 -20.31
N LYS A 409 -1.28 -14.39 -20.75
CA LYS A 409 -0.78 -13.04 -21.10
C LYS A 409 -0.11 -12.34 -19.92
N ALA A 410 -0.67 -12.44 -18.71
CA ALA A 410 -0.09 -11.84 -17.50
C ALA A 410 1.25 -12.48 -17.11
N VAL A 411 1.36 -13.82 -17.15
CA VAL A 411 2.64 -14.52 -16.88
C VAL A 411 3.67 -14.17 -17.95
N GLU A 412 3.29 -14.12 -19.23
CA GLU A 412 4.18 -13.71 -20.32
C GLU A 412 4.62 -12.24 -20.25
N ALA A 413 3.78 -11.37 -19.68
CA ALA A 413 4.10 -9.98 -19.41
C ALA A 413 5.12 -9.83 -18.28
N GLY A 414 5.05 -10.69 -17.27
CA GLY A 414 6.05 -10.78 -16.19
C GLY A 414 5.48 -10.94 -14.78
N ILE A 415 4.17 -11.17 -14.62
CA ILE A 415 3.52 -11.48 -13.33
C ILE A 415 4.09 -12.79 -12.78
N ASP A 416 4.51 -12.77 -11.51
CA ASP A 416 4.92 -13.96 -10.77
C ASP A 416 3.79 -14.51 -9.90
N GLN A 417 2.91 -13.64 -9.38
CA GLN A 417 1.88 -13.99 -8.42
C GLN A 417 0.57 -13.24 -8.69
N PHE A 418 -0.57 -13.89 -8.50
CA PHE A 418 -1.91 -13.33 -8.79
C PHE A 418 -2.66 -12.94 -7.51
N GLY A 419 -2.88 -11.63 -7.34
CA GLY A 419 -3.69 -11.05 -6.26
C GLY A 419 -5.18 -11.35 -6.40
N GLY A 420 -5.82 -11.72 -5.30
CA GLY A 420 -7.28 -11.80 -5.19
C GLY A 420 -7.91 -13.08 -5.69
N THR A 421 -7.12 -14.13 -5.91
CA THR A 421 -7.63 -15.44 -6.29
C THR A 421 -6.93 -16.56 -5.52
N SER A 422 -7.71 -17.58 -5.15
CA SER A 422 -7.21 -18.83 -4.56
C SER A 422 -7.36 -20.02 -5.53
N ASP A 423 -7.91 -19.80 -6.73
CA ASP A 423 -8.18 -20.86 -7.70
C ASP A 423 -7.06 -20.94 -8.75
N PRO A 424 -6.20 -21.97 -8.70
CA PRO A 424 -5.11 -22.13 -9.64
C PRO A 424 -5.51 -22.84 -10.95
N SER A 425 -6.79 -23.21 -11.13
CA SER A 425 -7.22 -24.11 -12.21
C SER A 425 -6.85 -23.63 -13.62
N ASP A 426 -7.05 -22.34 -13.93
CA ASP A 426 -6.67 -21.75 -15.22
C ASP A 426 -5.16 -21.86 -15.49
N LEU A 427 -4.34 -21.65 -14.46
CA LEU A 427 -2.88 -21.75 -14.57
C LEU A 427 -2.44 -23.21 -14.75
N ILE A 428 -3.05 -24.14 -14.00
CA ILE A 428 -2.81 -25.58 -14.16
C ILE A 428 -3.17 -26.01 -15.59
N GLU A 429 -4.31 -25.55 -16.11
CA GLU A 429 -4.73 -25.87 -17.47
C GLU A 429 -3.76 -25.29 -18.51
N ALA A 430 -3.35 -24.02 -18.36
CA ALA A 430 -2.37 -23.39 -19.25
C ALA A 430 -1.01 -24.14 -19.28
N ILE A 431 -0.54 -24.62 -18.12
CA ILE A 431 0.69 -25.43 -18.03
C ILE A 431 0.50 -26.79 -18.72
N ASN A 432 -0.60 -27.50 -18.42
CA ASN A 432 -0.88 -28.82 -18.99
C ASN A 432 -1.07 -28.79 -20.51
N GLN A 433 -1.64 -27.70 -21.03
CA GLN A 433 -1.78 -27.46 -22.46
C GLN A 433 -0.49 -26.91 -23.13
N GLN A 434 0.60 -26.78 -22.37
CA GLN A 434 1.90 -26.26 -22.85
C GLN A 434 1.83 -24.83 -23.39
N GLN A 435 0.87 -24.02 -22.92
CA GLN A 435 0.77 -22.59 -23.25
C GLN A 435 1.84 -21.78 -22.50
N LEU A 436 2.26 -22.25 -21.33
CA LEU A 436 3.33 -21.65 -20.53
C LEU A 436 4.49 -22.65 -20.32
N PRO A 437 5.75 -22.26 -20.57
CA PRO A 437 6.89 -23.10 -20.27
C PRO A 437 7.02 -23.31 -18.75
N ILE A 438 7.22 -24.57 -18.31
CA ILE A 438 7.40 -24.87 -16.88
C ILE A 438 8.57 -24.11 -16.25
N ALA A 439 9.62 -23.80 -17.02
CA ALA A 439 10.75 -23.00 -16.54
C ALA A 439 10.36 -21.56 -16.15
N THR A 440 9.35 -20.98 -16.82
CA THR A 440 8.81 -19.66 -16.45
C THR A 440 8.10 -19.74 -15.09
N ILE A 441 7.30 -20.79 -14.90
CA ILE A 441 6.60 -21.07 -13.63
C ILE A 441 7.61 -21.30 -12.50
N ASP A 442 8.63 -22.12 -12.75
CA ASP A 442 9.69 -22.41 -11.78
C ASP A 442 10.43 -21.14 -11.35
N ALA A 443 10.69 -20.22 -12.27
CA ALA A 443 11.32 -18.94 -11.96
C ALA A 443 10.45 -18.10 -11.01
N SER A 444 9.14 -17.99 -11.28
CA SER A 444 8.21 -17.23 -10.44
C SER A 444 8.03 -17.86 -9.06
N VAL A 445 7.81 -19.17 -8.99
CA VAL A 445 7.70 -19.91 -7.71
C VAL A 445 8.98 -19.80 -6.90
N THR A 446 10.16 -19.87 -7.55
CA THR A 446 11.45 -19.70 -6.84
C THR A 446 11.56 -18.32 -6.20
N ARG A 447 11.15 -17.24 -6.88
CA ARG A 447 11.16 -15.87 -6.30
C ARG A 447 10.24 -15.77 -5.08
N ILE A 448 9.04 -16.32 -5.18
CA ILE A 448 8.05 -16.32 -4.09
C ILE A 448 8.58 -17.09 -2.87
N LEU A 449 9.11 -18.29 -3.09
CA LEU A 449 9.63 -19.13 -2.01
C LEU A 449 10.91 -18.57 -1.39
N GLN A 450 11.78 -17.92 -2.18
CA GLN A 450 12.99 -17.29 -1.69
C GLN A 450 12.69 -16.26 -0.60
N GLN A 451 11.66 -15.41 -0.78
CA GLN A 451 11.28 -14.42 0.24
C GLN A 451 10.86 -15.10 1.56
N LYS A 452 10.17 -16.24 1.51
CA LYS A 452 9.79 -17.00 2.71
C LYS A 452 11.01 -17.54 3.47
N PHE A 453 12.05 -17.98 2.76
CA PHE A 453 13.32 -18.40 3.36
C PHE A 453 14.07 -17.22 3.97
N GLU A 454 14.14 -16.08 3.27
CA GLU A 454 14.78 -14.85 3.77
C GLU A 454 14.13 -14.35 5.07
N LEU A 455 12.80 -14.47 5.17
CA LEU A 455 12.03 -14.15 6.37
C LEU A 455 12.12 -15.21 7.50
N GLY A 456 12.83 -16.32 7.29
CA GLY A 456 12.99 -17.40 8.27
C GLY A 456 11.71 -18.19 8.58
N LEU A 457 10.68 -18.15 7.72
CA LEU A 457 9.38 -18.76 8.00
C LEU A 457 9.43 -20.29 8.07
N PHE A 458 10.37 -20.93 7.38
CA PHE A 458 10.53 -22.38 7.44
C PHE A 458 11.06 -22.84 8.81
N GLU A 459 11.85 -22.01 9.48
CA GLU A 459 12.42 -22.27 10.79
C GLU A 459 11.45 -21.84 11.91
N LYS A 460 10.89 -20.63 11.83
CA LYS A 460 10.08 -19.99 12.87
C LYS A 460 8.80 -19.35 12.30
N PRO A 461 7.76 -20.14 11.98
CA PRO A 461 6.53 -19.61 11.39
C PRO A 461 5.55 -19.03 12.41
N TYR A 462 5.69 -19.33 13.71
CA TYR A 462 4.72 -18.95 14.74
C TYR A 462 5.13 -17.67 15.49
N VAL A 463 4.15 -17.07 16.18
CA VAL A 463 4.33 -15.90 17.02
C VAL A 463 3.85 -16.13 18.46
N ASP A 464 4.40 -15.35 19.38
CA ASP A 464 4.01 -15.34 20.79
C ASP A 464 2.84 -14.36 21.00
N GLU A 465 1.64 -14.91 21.16
CA GLU A 465 0.39 -14.14 21.29
C GLU A 465 0.40 -13.19 22.50
N ALA A 466 1.07 -13.59 23.60
CA ALA A 466 1.18 -12.75 24.79
C ALA A 466 2.16 -11.58 24.60
N LYS A 467 3.17 -11.74 23.73
CA LYS A 467 4.02 -10.62 23.29
C LYS A 467 3.28 -9.73 22.29
N ALA A 468 2.46 -10.29 21.41
CA ALA A 468 1.68 -9.53 20.43
C ALA A 468 0.86 -8.42 21.10
N VAL A 469 0.11 -8.76 22.16
CA VAL A 469 -0.70 -7.82 22.95
C VAL A 469 0.13 -6.71 23.63
N LYS A 470 1.41 -6.95 23.91
CA LYS A 470 2.30 -5.95 24.53
C LYS A 470 2.98 -5.04 23.53
N ILE A 471 3.21 -5.52 22.30
CA ILE A 471 3.95 -4.80 21.26
C ILE A 471 2.99 -3.89 20.49
N VAL A 472 1.88 -4.45 20.01
CA VAL A 472 0.93 -3.75 19.14
C VAL A 472 0.26 -2.61 19.90
N GLY A 473 0.36 -1.40 19.35
CA GLY A 473 -0.22 -0.18 19.90
C GLY A 473 0.34 0.24 21.25
N ASN A 474 1.55 -0.22 21.61
CA ASN A 474 2.12 0.15 22.90
C ASN A 474 2.27 1.67 23.02
N ALA A 475 2.33 2.16 24.26
CA ALA A 475 2.31 3.60 24.53
C ALA A 475 3.45 4.37 23.88
N GLU A 476 4.64 3.77 23.71
CA GLU A 476 5.77 4.43 23.04
C GLU A 476 5.52 4.56 21.54
N PHE A 477 4.98 3.52 20.90
CA PHE A 477 4.65 3.53 19.48
C PHE A 477 3.52 4.52 19.19
N GLN A 478 2.46 4.50 20.01
CA GLN A 478 1.36 5.45 19.88
C GLN A 478 1.85 6.90 20.09
N GLN A 479 2.73 7.15 21.05
CA GLN A 479 3.27 8.48 21.29
C GLN A 479 4.03 9.04 20.08
N LYS A 480 4.75 8.19 19.34
CA LYS A 480 5.44 8.59 18.10
C LYS A 480 4.44 8.90 16.98
N GLY A 481 3.37 8.10 16.86
CA GLY A 481 2.24 8.39 15.97
C GLY A 481 1.59 9.74 16.30
N ASP A 482 1.32 10.02 17.57
CA ASP A 482 0.74 11.29 18.01
C ASP A 482 1.68 12.48 17.73
N ASP A 483 3.01 12.31 17.89
CA ASP A 483 4.00 13.33 17.53
C ASP A 483 4.00 13.62 16.03
N ALA A 484 3.94 12.58 15.20
CA ALA A 484 3.81 12.72 13.76
C ALA A 484 2.51 13.45 13.40
N GLN A 485 1.36 13.13 14.02
CA GLN A 485 0.10 13.84 13.80
C GLN A 485 0.19 15.35 14.13
N ARG A 486 0.88 15.72 15.22
CA ARG A 486 1.08 17.14 15.60
C ARG A 486 1.99 17.86 14.62
N ARG A 487 3.09 17.23 14.22
CA ARG A 487 4.08 17.80 13.30
C ARG A 487 3.54 17.92 11.87
N ALA A 488 2.74 16.96 11.42
CA ALA A 488 2.19 16.89 10.06
C ALA A 488 1.16 17.98 9.75
N GLN A 489 0.55 18.59 10.77
CA GLN A 489 -0.38 19.70 10.56
C GLN A 489 0.32 20.89 9.89
N ILE A 490 -0.43 21.61 9.06
CA ILE A 490 0.01 22.76 8.28
C ILE A 490 -0.81 23.97 8.70
N LEU A 491 -0.16 25.06 9.11
CA LEU A 491 -0.81 26.33 9.37
C LEU A 491 -0.85 27.17 8.09
N LEU A 492 -1.99 27.21 7.40
CA LEU A 492 -2.14 27.95 6.14
C LEU A 492 -2.51 29.42 6.35
N GLN A 493 -3.26 29.72 7.42
CA GLN A 493 -3.66 31.09 7.79
C GLN A 493 -3.65 31.27 9.31
N ASN A 494 -3.17 32.43 9.77
CA ASN A 494 -3.19 32.82 11.18
C ASN A 494 -3.41 34.34 11.32
N ASN A 495 -4.65 34.78 11.12
CA ASN A 495 -4.99 36.20 11.15
C ASN A 495 -4.73 36.79 12.54
N GLN A 496 -4.13 37.99 12.56
CA GLN A 496 -3.80 38.71 13.79
C GLN A 496 -2.91 37.92 14.78
N ALA A 497 -2.21 36.88 14.30
CA ALA A 497 -1.44 35.97 15.14
C ALA A 497 -2.28 35.36 16.29
N LEU A 498 -3.51 34.90 15.95
CA LEU A 498 -4.45 34.31 16.91
C LEU A 498 -3.89 33.05 17.59
N LEU A 499 -3.16 32.20 16.86
CA LEU A 499 -2.43 31.08 17.47
C LEU A 499 -1.05 31.52 17.99
N PRO A 500 -0.60 31.00 19.16
CA PRO A 500 -1.29 30.02 20.01
C PRO A 500 -2.43 30.66 20.82
N LEU A 501 -3.54 29.95 20.95
CA LEU A 501 -4.74 30.46 21.60
C LEU A 501 -4.89 29.91 23.02
N ALA A 502 -5.11 30.81 23.98
CA ALA A 502 -5.49 30.43 25.34
C ALA A 502 -6.97 29.99 25.38
N LEU A 503 -7.21 28.69 25.54
CA LEU A 503 -8.55 28.08 25.45
C LEU A 503 -9.31 28.04 26.80
N SER A 504 -8.60 28.03 27.93
CA SER A 504 -9.22 27.83 29.25
C SER A 504 -10.26 28.89 29.59
N GLY A 505 -11.45 28.44 29.98
CA GLY A 505 -12.58 29.28 30.40
C GLY A 505 -13.39 29.90 29.26
N LYS A 506 -13.08 29.57 28.00
CA LYS A 506 -13.83 30.07 26.84
C LYS A 506 -15.02 29.19 26.50
N LYS A 507 -16.12 29.80 26.12
CA LYS A 507 -17.25 29.11 25.49
C LYS A 507 -16.93 28.76 24.05
N VAL A 508 -17.10 27.50 23.66
CA VAL A 508 -16.73 26.99 22.34
C VAL A 508 -17.90 26.32 21.63
N PHE A 509 -18.09 26.68 20.37
CA PHE A 509 -18.88 25.88 19.45
C PHE A 509 -17.97 24.93 18.69
N LEU A 510 -18.36 23.66 18.65
CA LEU A 510 -17.58 22.58 18.03
C LEU A 510 -18.36 21.98 16.87
N HIS A 511 -17.67 21.75 15.76
CA HIS A 511 -18.16 20.94 14.64
C HIS A 511 -17.16 19.83 14.35
N ASN A 512 -17.61 18.58 14.41
CA ASN A 512 -16.77 17.38 14.26
C ASN A 512 -15.52 17.34 15.15
N VAL A 513 -15.63 17.87 16.38
CA VAL A 513 -14.59 17.78 17.43
C VAL A 513 -15.19 17.11 18.65
N ASN A 514 -14.48 16.16 19.25
CA ASN A 514 -14.92 15.51 20.47
C ASN A 514 -14.97 16.48 21.66
N ALA A 515 -16.18 16.75 22.15
CA ALA A 515 -16.44 17.66 23.27
C ALA A 515 -15.71 17.26 24.57
N THR A 516 -15.50 15.95 24.81
CA THR A 516 -14.77 15.46 25.98
C THR A 516 -13.28 15.78 25.88
N VAL A 517 -12.70 15.72 24.68
CA VAL A 517 -11.32 16.16 24.43
C VAL A 517 -11.22 17.66 24.67
N ALA A 518 -12.10 18.46 24.05
CA ALA A 518 -12.10 19.91 24.20
C ALA A 518 -12.22 20.37 25.67
N ALA A 519 -13.08 19.72 26.46
CA ALA A 519 -13.24 20.02 27.89
C ALA A 519 -11.95 19.82 28.69
N ARG A 520 -11.07 18.86 28.32
CA ARG A 520 -9.75 18.66 28.96
C ARG A 520 -8.78 19.84 28.72
N TYR A 521 -9.04 20.66 27.70
CA TYR A 521 -8.32 21.90 27.42
C TYR A 521 -8.95 23.12 28.11
N GLY A 522 -9.96 22.91 28.96
CA GLY A 522 -10.63 23.96 29.74
C GLY A 522 -11.70 24.72 28.96
N LEU A 523 -12.16 24.20 27.81
CA LEU A 523 -13.25 24.79 27.04
C LEU A 523 -14.62 24.43 27.62
N GLU A 524 -15.54 25.39 27.63
CA GLU A 524 -16.96 25.19 27.95
C GLU A 524 -17.74 25.00 26.63
N VAL A 525 -18.15 23.77 26.32
CA VAL A 525 -18.86 23.47 25.07
C VAL A 525 -20.29 24.00 25.12
N VAL A 526 -20.67 24.81 24.14
CA VAL A 526 -22.02 25.36 23.98
C VAL A 526 -22.75 24.71 22.81
N ALA A 527 -24.09 24.75 22.84
CA ALA A 527 -24.92 24.03 21.89
C ALA A 527 -25.05 24.74 20.53
N THR A 528 -24.96 26.08 20.52
CA THR A 528 -25.12 26.88 19.31
C THR A 528 -23.96 27.87 19.16
N PRO A 529 -23.62 28.27 17.92
CA PRO A 529 -22.50 29.17 17.69
C PRO A 529 -22.74 30.57 18.28
N GLU A 530 -23.99 31.00 18.46
CA GLU A 530 -24.36 32.29 19.05
C GLU A 530 -23.97 32.44 20.53
N GLU A 531 -23.83 31.31 21.25
CA GLU A 531 -23.41 31.29 22.65
C GLU A 531 -21.88 31.25 22.81
N ALA A 532 -21.14 31.08 21.72
CA ALA A 532 -19.71 30.81 21.73
C ALA A 532 -18.86 32.09 21.70
N GLU A 533 -17.70 32.03 22.34
CA GLU A 533 -16.63 33.02 22.22
C GLU A 533 -15.60 32.63 21.15
N ILE A 534 -15.63 31.37 20.71
CA ILE A 534 -14.78 30.81 19.65
C ILE A 534 -15.51 29.63 18.99
N ALA A 535 -15.31 29.46 17.69
CA ALA A 535 -15.68 28.23 16.98
C ALA A 535 -14.43 27.44 16.58
N ILE A 536 -14.48 26.11 16.76
CA ILE A 536 -13.48 25.17 16.23
C ILE A 536 -14.24 24.17 15.35
N LEU A 537 -13.97 24.22 14.04
CA LEU A 537 -14.64 23.41 13.04
C LEU A 537 -13.63 22.47 12.40
N ARG A 538 -13.94 21.17 12.36
CA ARG A 538 -13.21 20.19 11.55
C ARG A 538 -14.09 19.79 10.37
N VAL A 539 -13.52 19.88 9.18
CA VAL A 539 -14.21 19.59 7.92
C VAL A 539 -13.31 18.71 7.05
N ASP A 540 -13.93 17.93 6.18
CA ASP A 540 -13.21 17.06 5.25
C ASP A 540 -13.16 17.71 3.87
N THR A 541 -12.18 17.34 3.05
CA THR A 541 -12.22 17.66 1.62
C THR A 541 -13.55 17.13 1.03
N PRO A 542 -14.32 17.98 0.33
CA PRO A 542 -15.51 17.55 -0.39
C PRO A 542 -15.23 16.34 -1.29
N HIS A 543 -16.22 15.49 -1.54
CA HIS A 543 -16.02 14.29 -2.35
C HIS A 543 -17.33 13.80 -2.99
N GLN A 544 -17.15 13.03 -4.06
CA GLN A 544 -18.21 12.28 -4.69
C GLN A 544 -17.97 10.80 -4.45
N ASN A 545 -19.02 10.12 -4.00
CA ASN A 545 -19.09 8.68 -3.91
C ASN A 545 -20.20 8.20 -4.87
N ASP A 546 -20.02 7.00 -5.43
CA ASP A 546 -20.99 6.36 -6.30
C ASP A 546 -21.52 5.07 -5.64
N PRO A 547 -22.74 5.10 -5.06
CA PRO A 547 -23.31 3.95 -4.37
C PRO A 547 -23.67 2.79 -5.29
N HIS A 548 -23.57 2.95 -6.61
CA HIS A 548 -23.86 1.87 -7.55
C HIS A 548 -22.71 0.86 -7.66
N TYR A 549 -21.49 1.22 -7.21
CA TYR A 549 -20.28 0.42 -7.40
C TYR A 549 -19.60 0.08 -6.06
N PRO A 550 -18.96 -1.11 -5.93
CA PRO A 550 -18.33 -1.55 -4.68
C PRO A 550 -17.29 -0.59 -4.12
N PHE A 551 -16.41 -0.06 -4.98
CA PHE A 551 -15.39 0.91 -4.60
C PHE A 551 -15.91 2.35 -4.60
N GLY A 552 -17.00 2.62 -5.32
CA GLY A 552 -17.62 3.93 -5.39
C GLY A 552 -18.19 4.40 -4.05
N VAL A 553 -18.55 3.50 -3.13
CA VAL A 553 -19.02 3.88 -1.77
C VAL A 553 -17.90 4.21 -0.79
N SER A 554 -16.65 3.88 -1.09
CA SER A 554 -15.55 3.94 -0.11
C SER A 554 -14.40 4.84 -0.53
N VAL A 555 -14.16 4.99 -1.83
CA VAL A 555 -13.07 5.84 -2.33
C VAL A 555 -13.63 7.22 -2.64
N ASN A 556 -13.08 8.25 -1.99
CA ASN A 556 -13.46 9.64 -2.22
C ASN A 556 -12.83 10.15 -3.53
N PHE A 557 -13.60 10.46 -4.57
CA PHE A 557 -13.07 11.03 -5.83
C PHE A 557 -13.86 12.28 -6.27
N GLY A 558 -13.41 12.93 -7.34
CA GLY A 558 -14.21 13.93 -8.05
C GLY A 558 -14.29 15.28 -7.32
N GLN A 559 -15.34 15.52 -6.53
CA GLN A 559 -15.62 16.82 -5.92
C GLN A 559 -14.45 17.31 -5.03
N LEU A 560 -14.15 18.62 -5.05
CA LEU A 560 -13.05 19.24 -4.30
C LEU A 560 -13.40 20.57 -3.59
N GLY A 561 -14.50 21.23 -3.98
CA GLY A 561 -14.88 22.55 -3.47
C GLY A 561 -16.13 22.52 -2.60
N PHE A 562 -16.19 23.42 -1.62
CA PHE A 562 -17.39 23.71 -0.81
C PHE A 562 -18.36 24.59 -1.63
N ASP A 563 -19.69 24.49 -1.45
CA ASP A 563 -20.79 25.37 -2.00
C ASP A 563 -21.74 24.73 -3.05
N ASP A 564 -22.99 25.21 -3.06
CA ASP A 564 -24.17 24.71 -3.78
C ASP A 564 -24.41 25.35 -5.16
N ALA A 565 -23.81 26.51 -5.45
CA ALA A 565 -24.30 27.39 -6.53
C ALA A 565 -23.40 27.53 -7.77
N ASP A 566 -22.11 27.18 -7.71
CA ASP A 566 -21.14 27.41 -8.81
C ASP A 566 -20.14 26.26 -9.01
N THR A 567 -20.46 25.05 -8.56
CA THR A 567 -19.62 23.87 -8.79
C THR A 567 -19.90 23.27 -10.17
N VAL A 568 -18.84 23.04 -10.96
CA VAL A 568 -18.90 22.06 -12.06
C VAL A 568 -18.99 20.69 -11.40
N VAL A 569 -20.19 20.30 -10.97
CA VAL A 569 -20.45 18.91 -10.65
C VAL A 569 -20.44 18.19 -11.98
N LEU A 570 -19.38 17.44 -12.26
CA LEU A 570 -19.26 16.70 -13.53
C LEU A 570 -20.40 15.67 -13.70
N ASP A 571 -21.08 15.29 -12.62
CA ASP A 571 -22.37 14.60 -12.63
C ASP A 571 -23.00 14.62 -11.22
N GLN A 572 -24.13 15.30 -10.98
CA GLN A 572 -24.78 15.25 -9.65
C GLN A 572 -25.36 13.85 -9.41
N LYS A 573 -24.61 13.00 -8.69
CA LYS A 573 -25.07 11.69 -8.24
C LYS A 573 -25.54 11.74 -6.79
N ALA A 574 -26.53 10.93 -6.44
CA ALA A 574 -26.96 10.76 -5.05
C ALA A 574 -25.78 10.29 -4.18
N GLY A 575 -25.60 10.88 -3.00
CA GLY A 575 -24.48 10.56 -2.10
C GLY A 575 -23.22 11.41 -2.29
N THR A 576 -23.25 12.45 -3.13
CA THR A 576 -22.18 13.45 -3.22
C THR A 576 -22.12 14.27 -1.93
N TYR A 577 -21.01 14.24 -1.20
CA TYR A 577 -20.73 15.19 -0.12
C TYR A 577 -20.07 16.43 -0.73
N SER A 578 -20.90 17.43 -1.02
CA SER A 578 -20.47 18.71 -1.60
C SER A 578 -19.81 19.66 -0.59
N GLY A 579 -19.72 19.29 0.69
CA GLY A 579 -19.32 20.20 1.76
C GLY A 579 -20.32 21.35 2.00
N SER A 580 -21.51 21.32 1.38
CA SER A 580 -22.46 22.44 1.43
C SER A 580 -23.00 22.73 2.82
N GLU A 581 -23.31 21.69 3.61
CA GLU A 581 -23.77 21.86 4.99
C GLU A 581 -22.69 22.55 5.84
N ASP A 582 -21.45 22.08 5.72
CA ASP A 582 -20.29 22.66 6.38
C ASP A 582 -20.05 24.10 5.92
N TYR A 583 -20.22 24.39 4.63
CA TYR A 583 -20.11 25.74 4.10
C TYR A 583 -21.18 26.69 4.68
N GLN A 584 -22.43 26.26 4.80
CA GLN A 584 -23.48 27.08 5.42
C GLN A 584 -23.17 27.32 6.90
N LEU A 585 -22.65 26.31 7.61
CA LEU A 585 -22.21 26.46 9.00
C LEU A 585 -21.06 27.46 9.13
N ILE A 586 -20.04 27.36 8.27
CA ILE A 586 -18.90 28.29 8.23
C ILE A 586 -19.40 29.73 8.01
N LYS A 587 -20.35 29.93 7.10
CA LYS A 587 -20.98 31.24 6.88
C LYS A 587 -21.76 31.74 8.10
N GLN A 588 -22.52 30.88 8.76
CA GLN A 588 -23.26 31.22 9.98
C GLN A 588 -22.29 31.68 11.08
N VAL A 589 -21.24 30.89 11.34
CA VAL A 589 -20.22 31.20 12.35
C VAL A 589 -19.51 32.52 12.01
N LYS A 590 -19.11 32.73 10.75
CA LYS A 590 -18.47 33.97 10.32
C LYS A 590 -19.35 35.20 10.57
N ALA A 591 -20.67 35.08 10.38
CA ALA A 591 -21.60 36.19 10.59
C ALA A 591 -21.67 36.65 12.06
N LEU A 592 -21.24 35.81 13.02
CA LEU A 592 -21.16 36.14 14.44
C LEU A 592 -19.91 36.94 14.82
N ASN A 593 -18.93 37.02 13.91
CA ASN A 593 -17.67 37.75 14.11
C ASN A 593 -16.90 37.31 15.38
N ILE A 594 -16.94 36.01 15.64
CA ILE A 594 -16.14 35.35 16.68
C ILE A 594 -14.89 34.71 16.06
N PRO A 595 -13.78 34.58 16.83
CA PRO A 595 -12.62 33.81 16.40
C PRO A 595 -13.01 32.42 15.87
N THR A 596 -12.59 32.12 14.64
CA THR A 596 -12.93 30.85 13.98
C THR A 596 -11.67 30.11 13.55
N VAL A 597 -11.50 28.90 14.10
CA VAL A 597 -10.46 27.96 13.70
C VAL A 597 -11.09 26.87 12.85
N ILE A 598 -10.60 26.68 11.63
CA ILE A 598 -10.98 25.55 10.78
C ILE A 598 -9.78 24.64 10.58
N SER A 599 -9.96 23.33 10.80
CA SER A 599 -9.00 22.30 10.41
C SER A 599 -9.60 21.46 9.29
N VAL A 600 -8.97 21.49 8.12
CA VAL A 600 -9.39 20.72 6.95
C VAL A 600 -8.58 19.43 6.88
N TYR A 601 -9.26 18.29 6.82
CA TYR A 601 -8.64 17.02 6.48
C TYR A 601 -8.46 16.94 4.95
N LEU A 602 -7.20 16.97 4.49
CA LEU A 602 -6.84 17.01 3.07
C LEU A 602 -6.45 15.62 2.55
N ASP A 603 -7.45 14.78 2.26
CA ASP A 603 -7.21 13.51 1.54
C ASP A 603 -6.79 13.73 0.07
N ARG A 604 -7.16 14.89 -0.49
CA ARG A 604 -6.90 15.38 -1.85
C ARG A 604 -6.77 16.92 -1.88
N PRO A 605 -6.25 17.51 -2.98
CA PRO A 605 -6.13 18.95 -3.16
C PRO A 605 -7.49 19.69 -3.23
N ALA A 606 -7.99 20.13 -2.08
CA ALA A 606 -9.27 20.83 -1.97
C ALA A 606 -9.23 22.28 -2.52
N ILE A 607 -10.36 22.74 -3.08
CA ILE A 607 -10.57 24.15 -3.42
C ILE A 607 -11.11 24.88 -2.19
N LEU A 608 -10.25 25.66 -1.52
CA LEU A 608 -10.60 26.34 -0.26
C LEU A 608 -10.96 27.83 -0.43
N THR A 609 -10.95 28.35 -1.66
CA THR A 609 -11.05 29.79 -1.97
C THR A 609 -12.24 30.48 -1.30
N ASN A 610 -13.37 29.81 -1.21
CA ASN A 610 -14.59 30.37 -0.62
C ASN A 610 -14.69 30.23 0.91
N ILE A 611 -13.76 29.57 1.58
CA ILE A 611 -13.74 29.48 3.05
C ILE A 611 -12.58 30.25 3.69
N VAL A 612 -11.50 30.55 2.94
CA VAL A 612 -10.32 31.26 3.45
C VAL A 612 -10.68 32.64 4.04
N ASP A 613 -11.52 33.42 3.36
CA ASP A 613 -11.97 34.76 3.81
C ASP A 613 -12.93 34.73 5.01
N LYS A 614 -13.47 33.54 5.32
CA LYS A 614 -14.42 33.30 6.42
C LYS A 614 -13.74 32.71 7.65
N THR A 615 -12.44 32.48 7.59
CA THR A 615 -11.67 31.77 8.61
C THR A 615 -10.64 32.71 9.24
N ASP A 616 -10.37 32.62 10.55
CA ASP A 616 -9.28 33.38 11.17
C ASP A 616 -8.00 32.54 11.22
N VAL A 617 -8.13 31.26 11.52
CA VAL A 617 -7.04 30.28 11.52
C VAL A 617 -7.42 29.09 10.66
N LEU A 618 -6.64 28.84 9.61
CA LEU A 618 -6.82 27.69 8.73
C LEU A 618 -5.68 26.70 8.95
N LEU A 619 -6.02 25.53 9.46
CA LEU A 619 -5.14 24.37 9.58
C LEU A 619 -5.51 23.36 8.48
N ALA A 620 -4.51 22.68 7.94
CA ALA A 620 -4.69 21.45 7.19
C ALA A 620 -4.05 20.27 7.93
N ASN A 621 -4.62 19.08 7.79
CA ASN A 621 -4.10 17.84 8.37
C ASN A 621 -4.33 16.65 7.42
N PHE A 622 -3.61 15.55 7.67
CA PHE A 622 -3.64 14.31 6.87
C PHE A 622 -3.96 13.11 7.78
N GLY A 623 -4.98 13.29 8.62
CA GLY A 623 -5.29 12.36 9.71
C GLY A 623 -4.64 12.80 11.02
N ALA A 624 -5.46 13.36 11.91
CA ALA A 624 -5.03 13.80 13.23
C ALA A 624 -6.15 13.59 14.25
N SER A 625 -5.78 13.16 15.46
CA SER A 625 -6.70 13.14 16.60
C SER A 625 -7.11 14.56 16.99
N ASP A 626 -8.28 14.70 17.64
CA ASP A 626 -8.71 15.99 18.20
C ASP A 626 -7.68 16.56 19.18
N GLU A 627 -7.00 15.67 19.92
CA GLU A 627 -5.95 16.04 20.87
C GLU A 627 -4.73 16.63 20.15
N ALA A 628 -4.29 16.04 19.04
CA ALA A 628 -3.21 16.58 18.23
C ALA A 628 -3.54 17.96 17.62
N VAL A 629 -4.79 18.16 17.17
CA VAL A 629 -5.25 19.46 16.65
C VAL A 629 -5.26 20.52 17.75
N LEU A 630 -5.81 20.20 18.93
CA LEU A 630 -5.86 21.12 20.07
C LEU A 630 -4.47 21.41 20.66
N ASP A 631 -3.54 20.47 20.62
CA ASP A 631 -2.14 20.69 21.00
C ASP A 631 -1.48 21.78 20.12
N VAL A 632 -1.76 21.77 18.81
CA VAL A 632 -1.28 22.80 17.87
C VAL A 632 -1.99 24.15 18.12
N ILE A 633 -3.32 24.15 18.26
CA ILE A 633 -4.09 25.37 18.55
C ILE A 633 -3.60 26.06 19.83
N THR A 634 -3.30 25.29 20.87
CA THR A 634 -2.83 25.84 22.16
C THR A 634 -1.34 26.14 22.22
N GLY A 635 -0.57 25.76 21.19
CA GLY A 635 0.88 25.90 21.18
C GLY A 635 1.62 24.94 22.11
N LYS A 636 0.95 23.90 22.64
CA LYS A 636 1.62 22.77 23.31
C LYS A 636 2.52 22.01 22.34
N SER A 637 2.20 22.05 21.06
CA SER A 637 3.06 21.59 19.97
C SER A 637 3.00 22.55 18.78
N LYS A 638 3.97 22.43 17.88
CA LYS A 638 4.05 23.26 16.68
C LYS A 638 3.71 22.42 15.45
N ALA A 639 2.85 22.96 14.60
CA ALA A 639 2.73 22.54 13.22
C ALA A 639 4.09 22.74 12.52
N GLN A 640 4.55 21.73 11.78
CA GLN A 640 5.80 21.77 11.02
C GLN A 640 5.58 21.45 9.55
N GLY A 641 4.40 20.92 9.21
CA GLY A 641 4.07 20.45 7.89
C GLY A 641 4.10 21.57 6.86
N LYS A 642 4.47 21.18 5.65
CA LYS A 642 4.34 21.96 4.42
C LYS A 642 3.47 21.18 3.44
N LEU A 643 2.70 21.88 2.62
CA LEU A 643 1.83 21.22 1.66
C LEU A 643 2.65 20.31 0.71
N PRO A 644 2.32 19.00 0.59
CA PRO A 644 2.98 18.07 -0.33
C PRO A 644 2.39 18.10 -1.75
N PHE A 645 1.37 18.93 -1.96
CA PHE A 645 0.76 19.27 -3.25
C PHE A 645 0.21 20.71 -3.19
N GLU A 646 0.05 21.37 -4.33
CA GLU A 646 -0.61 22.67 -4.38
C GLU A 646 -2.13 22.57 -4.17
N LEU A 647 -2.75 23.64 -3.66
CA LEU A 647 -4.20 23.75 -3.55
C LEU A 647 -4.76 24.63 -4.68
N PRO A 648 -5.64 24.09 -5.54
CA PRO A 648 -6.16 24.83 -6.69
C PRO A 648 -7.04 26.01 -6.24
N SER A 649 -7.01 27.10 -7.02
CA SER A 649 -7.79 28.31 -6.75
C SER A 649 -9.25 28.22 -7.19
N SER A 650 -9.56 27.32 -8.13
CA SER A 650 -10.90 27.15 -8.69
C SER A 650 -11.07 25.80 -9.38
N TRP A 651 -12.31 25.45 -9.74
CA TRP A 651 -12.59 24.31 -10.60
C TRP A 651 -11.98 24.45 -11.99
N GLN A 652 -11.94 25.66 -12.55
CA GLN A 652 -11.30 25.87 -13.84
C GLN A 652 -9.81 25.56 -13.76
N ALA A 653 -9.14 25.96 -12.68
CA ALA A 653 -7.74 25.62 -12.45
C ALA A 653 -7.53 24.09 -12.41
N VAL A 654 -8.42 23.33 -11.77
CA VAL A 654 -8.39 21.86 -11.78
C VAL A 654 -8.60 21.28 -13.19
N LEU A 655 -9.58 21.79 -13.94
CA LEU A 655 -9.90 21.29 -15.28
C LEU A 655 -8.83 21.63 -16.33
N ASP A 656 -8.02 22.67 -16.07
CA ASP A 656 -6.91 23.09 -16.93
C ASP A 656 -5.61 22.31 -16.64
N GLN A 657 -5.53 21.60 -15.51
CA GLN A 657 -4.40 20.73 -15.18
C GLN A 657 -4.35 19.51 -16.10
N LYS A 658 -3.13 19.01 -16.28
CA LYS A 658 -2.83 17.78 -17.02
C LYS A 658 -2.67 16.64 -16.03
N GLU A 659 -3.37 15.52 -16.28
CA GLU A 659 -3.42 14.40 -15.33
C GLU A 659 -2.04 13.85 -14.93
N ASP A 660 -1.02 13.97 -15.80
CA ASP A 660 0.33 13.44 -15.57
C ASP A 660 1.38 14.50 -15.18
N VAL A 661 1.01 15.77 -15.00
CA VAL A 661 1.95 16.86 -14.70
C VAL A 661 1.76 17.35 -13.26
N ALA A 662 2.87 17.56 -12.54
CA ALA A 662 2.84 18.12 -11.19
C ALA A 662 3.03 19.64 -11.21
N HIS A 663 2.48 20.34 -10.23
CA HIS A 663 2.63 21.79 -10.03
C HIS A 663 2.17 22.65 -11.23
N ASP A 664 1.12 22.23 -11.94
CA ASP A 664 0.61 22.92 -13.12
C ASP A 664 -0.72 23.66 -12.89
N SER A 665 -1.19 23.78 -11.64
CA SER A 665 -2.32 24.63 -11.30
C SER A 665 -2.03 26.07 -11.67
N VAL A 666 -2.98 26.72 -12.35
CA VAL A 666 -2.90 28.14 -12.64
C VAL A 666 -3.24 28.93 -11.37
N ASP A 667 -2.31 29.78 -10.93
CA ASP A 667 -2.44 30.65 -9.76
C ASP A 667 -2.99 29.90 -8.53
N PRO A 668 -2.26 28.91 -7.99
CA PRO A 668 -2.75 28.09 -6.88
C PRO A 668 -3.07 28.97 -5.66
N LEU A 669 -4.15 28.64 -4.95
CA LEU A 669 -4.55 29.34 -3.72
C LEU A 669 -3.46 29.23 -2.66
N PHE A 670 -2.89 28.03 -2.53
CA PHE A 670 -1.68 27.78 -1.76
C PHE A 670 -0.73 26.97 -2.63
N PRO A 671 0.50 27.46 -2.90
CA PRO A 671 1.47 26.71 -3.68
C PRO A 671 1.98 25.48 -2.90
N ILE A 672 2.59 24.53 -3.60
CA ILE A 672 3.35 23.47 -2.92
C ILE A 672 4.36 24.07 -1.92
N GLY A 673 4.51 23.41 -0.77
CA GLY A 673 5.40 23.87 0.28
C GLY A 673 4.82 25.01 1.14
N ALA A 674 3.57 25.43 0.93
CA ALA A 674 2.94 26.43 1.80
C ALA A 674 2.75 25.89 3.23
N GLY A 675 2.83 26.81 4.19
CA GLY A 675 2.69 26.57 5.62
C GLY A 675 3.45 27.63 6.41
N ILE A 676 2.80 28.30 7.35
CA ILE A 676 3.38 29.31 8.25
C ILE A 676 4.03 28.58 9.42
N LEU A 677 5.29 28.91 9.75
CA LEU A 677 6.06 28.31 10.84
C LEU A 677 5.93 29.09 12.16
#